data_AF-A0A352M5C0-F1
#
_entry.id   AF-A0A352M5C0-F1
#
_cell.length_a   1.000
_cell.length_b   1.000
_cell.length_c   1.000
_cell.angle_alpha   90.00
_cell.angle_beta   90.00
_cell.angle_gamma   90.00
#
_symmetry.space_group_name_H-M   'P 1'
#
loop_
_entity.id
_entity.type
_entity.pdbx_description
1 polymer ?
#
loop_
_entity_poly.entity_id
_entity_poly.type
_entity_poly.pdbx_seq_one_letter_code
_entity_poly.pdbx_strand_id
1 'polypeptide(L)'
;MAMDIFESLNPMQYEAATLTDGPLIIFAGAGTGKTKVITHRIAYLIKKKSVNPKNILAITFTNKAAEEMRTRVDVLLPGNGRDVWISTFHKICLFILRNNAAEAGLTKNFIIYDDGDQNALVKECLKELDINEENIKPRMILSKISLAKSNLISEEEYLLNESSHIDTVVEKVYKLYNKKLRQNNAVDFDDIIYLAVSVLKSSESILKTYSTRFKYVLVDEYQDINYSQYVFVKILSNIHKNICVVGDDDQCVCANSEVLTPGGYQKIENMLEGSQVVSCTGRDGVNIARADKVTRRPYTGQAIRITLENQKTLTVTPNHLLFAKYNSSAALNYVYMMYRKSFGFKIGICQGLSLFTESRKYDLEEGDKIWILKICKNPKDASYYESLYSTKYGIPTLHFTSRSMGASLEQDKIKKIYSEIDTFVRAEVLMRDLMIYEEHPHYVSVVKTRSLSSPKVLSLTMFGSNERSRENSWYFHRMNLDINAQNIGLLRGDNAEVKKSGSLDKWKVEAVREDYSELVSFAKTISGLDELLLVEKAQLTSKAPFYQMPASHVHENMTLAFFNHKDKKIEELMVAEVETIDYEGFVYDLSVEHLHNFIVDGFVVHNSIYSWRGADVRSMLNFERDYPNSQVVKLEQNYRSTKNILLAASEVIKNNVTRREKTLWTQGESGEKITVYEAINEQAEVVFAINQMRQVIYREDKKYSDFAFFYRTNAQSRVIEETLIKEGIPYKMVGAIRFYQRKEIKDVIAYLRLILNTSDNLSLLRILNVPRRGIGEKSISSLVAFANEKNISIFDALAKVAEIEDLPLKAKNTTLNFVDLINELRADSAKLNVTELTKSVLDKTGYLRELKVINSSQTLDRSKNINEFLSVTESFDMEKSSSGISGFLERVTLVSDLDEIDEKQNSVTLMTFHAAKGLEFPVVFMLGMEEKLFPHEHSSDENYDIAEERRLCYVGMTRARERLYIIHTKQRRIFGSVFTNPVSRFVSEIPDSLVINISCEEEFLSSVPQMNRHKIFRAGATHREDDDDGYGARDLGPDASKRSASATTDSHGEELAEFGGVTFAKNDRVKHSMWGIGVVLEATGRGDECLVKVNFMNVGEKKLLLKYAPLDKI
;
A
#
# COMPACT_ATOMS: atom_id res chain seq x y z
N MET A 1 4.30 -46.99 18.45
CA MET A 1 3.01 -46.57 17.85
C MET A 1 3.25 -45.21 17.23
N ALA A 2 3.07 -45.05 15.92
CA ALA A 2 3.19 -43.74 15.29
C ALA A 2 2.03 -42.88 15.81
N MET A 3 2.33 -41.78 16.53
CA MET A 3 1.33 -40.77 16.89
C MET A 3 0.53 -40.41 15.64
N ASP A 4 -0.81 -40.40 15.74
CA ASP A 4 -1.61 -39.96 14.63
C ASP A 4 -1.28 -38.49 14.35
N ILE A 5 -0.80 -38.19 13.13
CA ILE A 5 -0.32 -36.85 12.77
C ILE A 5 -1.42 -35.78 12.92
N PHE A 6 -2.68 -36.21 13.05
CA PHE A 6 -3.84 -35.36 13.24
C PHE A 6 -4.18 -35.08 14.71
N GLU A 7 -3.59 -35.79 15.68
CA GLU A 7 -3.81 -35.54 17.13
C GLU A 7 -3.37 -34.14 17.57
N SER A 8 -2.45 -33.52 16.83
CA SER A 8 -1.95 -32.18 17.15
C SER A 8 -2.89 -31.05 16.71
N LEU A 9 -3.96 -31.34 15.97
CA LEU A 9 -4.93 -30.36 15.49
C LEU A 9 -6.05 -30.18 16.51
N ASN A 10 -6.50 -28.94 16.71
CA ASN A 10 -7.74 -28.70 17.44
C ASN A 10 -8.96 -29.15 16.58
N PRO A 11 -10.17 -29.22 17.16
CA PRO A 11 -11.34 -29.71 16.43
C PRO A 11 -11.63 -28.96 15.11
N MET A 12 -11.53 -27.63 15.10
CA MET A 12 -11.78 -26.81 13.91
C MET A 12 -10.67 -26.93 12.86
N GLN A 13 -9.41 -27.05 13.29
CA GLN A 13 -8.27 -27.30 12.43
C GLN A 13 -8.36 -28.71 11.81
N TYR A 14 -8.80 -29.70 12.59
CA TYR A 14 -9.02 -31.07 12.12
C TYR A 14 -10.14 -31.11 11.08
N GLU A 15 -11.27 -30.45 11.35
CA GLU A 15 -12.38 -30.31 10.41
C GLU A 15 -11.90 -29.68 9.09
N ALA A 16 -11.24 -28.52 9.14
CA ALA A 16 -10.70 -27.87 7.94
C ALA A 16 -9.68 -28.74 7.17
N ALA A 17 -8.87 -29.54 7.88
CA ALA A 17 -7.91 -30.43 7.23
C ALA A 17 -8.55 -31.66 6.57
N THR A 18 -9.72 -32.09 7.04
CA THR A 18 -10.38 -33.33 6.60
C THR A 18 -11.51 -33.14 5.59
N LEU A 19 -12.05 -31.92 5.46
CA LEU A 19 -13.06 -31.53 4.48
C LEU A 19 -12.50 -31.43 3.04
N THR A 20 -12.08 -32.55 2.44
CA THR A 20 -11.22 -32.55 1.25
C THR A 20 -11.88 -32.19 -0.07
N ASP A 21 -13.09 -32.68 -0.31
CA ASP A 21 -13.75 -32.64 -1.62
C ASP A 21 -14.70 -31.44 -1.69
N GLY A 22 -14.72 -30.77 -2.84
CA GLY A 22 -15.46 -29.52 -3.05
C GLY A 22 -14.71 -28.25 -2.61
N PRO A 23 -15.36 -27.08 -2.78
CA PRO A 23 -14.79 -25.79 -2.44
C PRO A 23 -14.83 -25.55 -0.93
N LEU A 24 -13.76 -25.02 -0.35
CA LEU A 24 -13.62 -24.73 1.08
C LEU A 24 -12.99 -23.35 1.28
N ILE A 25 -13.57 -22.53 2.15
CA ILE A 25 -13.03 -21.25 2.60
C ILE A 25 -12.78 -21.29 4.10
N ILE A 26 -11.58 -20.90 4.53
CA ILE A 26 -11.15 -20.92 5.93
C ILE A 26 -10.87 -19.49 6.37
N PHE A 27 -11.69 -18.97 7.28
CA PHE A 27 -11.45 -17.66 7.89
C PHE A 27 -10.49 -17.81 9.08
N ALA A 28 -9.38 -17.09 9.08
CA ALA A 28 -8.35 -17.32 10.11
C ALA A 28 -7.54 -16.06 10.44
N GLY A 29 -7.37 -15.79 11.74
CA GLY A 29 -6.53 -14.69 12.22
C GLY A 29 -5.02 -15.02 12.29
N ALA A 30 -4.21 -14.10 12.81
CA ALA A 30 -2.76 -14.32 12.94
C ALA A 30 -2.46 -15.41 13.99
N GLY A 31 -1.53 -16.31 13.66
CA GLY A 31 -1.06 -17.35 14.59
C GLY A 31 -2.07 -18.45 14.92
N THR A 32 -3.19 -18.55 14.19
CA THR A 32 -4.24 -19.57 14.42
C THR A 32 -3.98 -20.92 13.77
N GLY A 33 -2.81 -21.06 13.14
CA GLY A 33 -2.41 -22.30 12.48
C GLY A 33 -2.89 -22.46 11.04
N LYS A 34 -3.15 -21.36 10.28
CA LYS A 34 -3.47 -21.38 8.84
C LYS A 34 -2.61 -22.36 8.04
N THR A 35 -1.30 -22.15 8.05
CA THR A 35 -0.33 -23.00 7.36
C THR A 35 -0.29 -24.42 7.95
N LYS A 36 -0.56 -24.59 9.24
CA LYS A 36 -0.66 -25.92 9.88
C LYS A 36 -1.85 -26.70 9.28
N VAL A 37 -3.00 -26.07 9.13
CA VAL A 37 -4.20 -26.68 8.51
C VAL A 37 -3.91 -27.07 7.06
N ILE A 38 -3.35 -26.18 6.25
CA ILE A 38 -3.01 -26.48 4.84
C ILE A 38 -2.05 -27.68 4.74
N THR A 39 -0.97 -27.69 5.53
CA THR A 39 0.03 -28.77 5.51
C THR A 39 -0.55 -30.11 5.98
N HIS A 40 -1.40 -30.12 7.01
CA HIS A 40 -2.08 -31.34 7.47
C HIS A 40 -3.15 -31.81 6.48
N ARG A 41 -3.82 -30.89 5.78
CA ARG A 41 -4.75 -31.21 4.70
C ARG A 41 -4.07 -31.94 3.54
N ILE A 42 -2.88 -31.46 3.13
CA ILE A 42 -2.04 -32.16 2.14
C ILE A 42 -1.68 -33.57 2.65
N ALA A 43 -1.27 -33.68 3.92
CA ALA A 43 -0.96 -34.98 4.53
C ALA A 43 -2.17 -35.92 4.57
N TYR A 44 -3.37 -35.40 4.86
CA TYR A 44 -4.61 -36.15 4.87
C TYR A 44 -5.01 -36.65 3.48
N LEU A 45 -4.93 -35.78 2.46
CA LEU A 45 -5.18 -36.14 1.05
C LEU A 45 -4.28 -37.32 0.61
N ILE A 46 -3.00 -37.28 0.97
CA ILE A 46 -2.06 -38.32 0.56
C ILE A 46 -2.24 -39.60 1.39
N LYS A 47 -2.26 -39.52 2.73
CA LYS A 47 -2.27 -40.71 3.60
C LYS A 47 -3.63 -41.39 3.72
N LYS A 48 -4.72 -40.62 3.79
CA LYS A 48 -6.06 -41.15 4.07
C LYS A 48 -6.92 -41.27 2.82
N LYS A 49 -6.79 -40.34 1.88
CA LYS A 49 -7.52 -40.36 0.59
C LYS A 49 -6.72 -40.98 -0.56
N SER A 50 -5.46 -41.39 -0.34
CA SER A 50 -4.59 -41.99 -1.36
C SER A 50 -4.44 -41.14 -2.63
N VAL A 51 -4.46 -39.81 -2.49
CA VAL A 51 -4.30 -38.87 -3.61
C VAL A 51 -2.83 -38.85 -4.05
N ASN A 52 -2.59 -38.95 -5.36
CA ASN A 52 -1.24 -38.80 -5.92
C ASN A 52 -0.71 -37.37 -5.63
N PRO A 53 0.45 -37.21 -4.99
CA PRO A 53 1.01 -35.90 -4.64
C PRO A 53 1.09 -34.91 -5.82
N LYS A 54 1.34 -35.41 -7.03
CA LYS A 54 1.45 -34.59 -8.26
C LYS A 54 0.14 -33.90 -8.64
N ASN A 55 -0.98 -34.32 -8.05
CA ASN A 55 -2.30 -33.76 -8.30
C ASN A 55 -2.70 -32.68 -7.27
N ILE A 56 -1.80 -32.31 -6.36
CA ILE A 56 -2.04 -31.32 -5.31
C ILE A 56 -1.18 -30.09 -5.60
N LEU A 57 -1.82 -28.93 -5.74
CA LEU A 57 -1.19 -27.63 -5.90
C LEU A 57 -1.49 -26.76 -4.67
N ALA A 58 -0.46 -26.32 -3.96
CA ALA A 58 -0.56 -25.36 -2.87
C ALA A 58 0.17 -24.07 -3.25
N ILE A 59 -0.56 -22.96 -3.23
CA ILE A 59 -0.11 -21.64 -3.64
C ILE A 59 -0.03 -20.74 -2.41
N THR A 60 1.04 -19.97 -2.31
CA THR A 60 1.23 -18.92 -1.32
C THR A 60 1.81 -17.66 -1.96
N PHE A 61 1.93 -16.58 -1.20
CA PHE A 61 2.40 -15.29 -1.72
C PHE A 61 3.93 -15.19 -1.82
N THR A 62 4.67 -15.78 -0.87
CA THR A 62 6.14 -15.67 -0.79
C THR A 62 6.84 -17.02 -0.95
N ASN A 63 8.05 -17.02 -1.51
CA ASN A 63 8.84 -18.24 -1.67
C ASN A 63 9.18 -18.87 -0.31
N LYS A 64 9.55 -18.05 0.68
CA LYS A 64 9.78 -18.53 2.05
C LYS A 64 8.57 -19.26 2.65
N ALA A 65 7.36 -18.72 2.49
CA ALA A 65 6.16 -19.43 2.94
C ALA A 65 5.97 -20.77 2.20
N ALA A 66 6.37 -20.85 0.92
CA ALA A 66 6.31 -22.07 0.15
C ALA A 66 7.33 -23.11 0.65
N GLU A 67 8.57 -22.69 0.94
CA GLU A 67 9.61 -23.56 1.49
C GLU A 67 9.31 -24.02 2.93
N GLU A 68 8.76 -23.14 3.75
CA GLU A 68 8.31 -23.50 5.09
C GLU A 68 7.17 -24.53 5.02
N MET A 69 6.18 -24.30 4.15
CA MET A 69 5.09 -25.24 3.91
C MET A 69 5.64 -26.58 3.39
N ARG A 70 6.62 -26.57 2.49
CA ARG A 70 7.28 -27.78 1.97
C ARG A 70 7.99 -28.55 3.07
N THR A 71 8.79 -27.87 3.88
CA THR A 71 9.51 -28.48 5.02
C THR A 71 8.52 -29.15 5.99
N ARG A 72 7.41 -28.47 6.31
CA ARG A 72 6.35 -29.03 7.15
C ARG A 72 5.68 -30.26 6.52
N VAL A 73 5.39 -30.23 5.22
CA VAL A 73 4.82 -31.38 4.50
C VAL A 73 5.80 -32.56 4.48
N ASP A 74 7.09 -32.32 4.24
CA ASP A 74 8.12 -33.36 4.23
C ASP A 74 8.29 -34.04 5.60
N VAL A 75 8.15 -33.27 6.69
CA VAL A 75 8.13 -33.83 8.06
C VAL A 75 6.89 -34.70 8.29
N LEU A 76 5.72 -34.26 7.83
CA LEU A 76 4.45 -35.02 7.97
C LEU A 76 4.42 -36.26 7.06
N LEU A 77 5.10 -36.21 5.91
CA LEU A 77 5.13 -37.22 4.86
C LEU A 77 6.57 -37.55 4.40
N PRO A 78 7.41 -38.19 5.24
CA PRO A 78 8.78 -38.52 4.86
C PRO A 78 8.82 -39.36 3.57
N GLY A 79 9.48 -38.83 2.53
CA GLY A 79 9.66 -39.49 1.24
C GLY A 79 8.51 -39.32 0.23
N ASN A 80 7.31 -38.91 0.66
CA ASN A 80 6.13 -38.73 -0.21
C ASN A 80 5.73 -37.26 -0.43
N GLY A 81 6.28 -36.32 0.35
CA GLY A 81 5.97 -34.88 0.26
C GLY A 81 6.57 -34.15 -0.95
N ARG A 82 7.70 -34.65 -1.49
CA ARG A 82 8.48 -33.94 -2.54
C ARG A 82 7.73 -33.68 -3.85
N ASP A 83 6.80 -34.56 -4.19
CA ASP A 83 6.06 -34.52 -5.44
C ASP A 83 4.84 -33.57 -5.39
N VAL A 84 4.52 -33.00 -4.22
CA VAL A 84 3.48 -31.96 -4.07
C VAL A 84 3.95 -30.66 -4.71
N TRP A 85 3.09 -30.03 -5.48
CA TRP A 85 3.37 -28.72 -6.06
C TRP A 85 3.11 -27.62 -5.03
N ILE A 86 4.16 -27.22 -4.30
CA ILE A 86 4.12 -26.08 -3.37
C ILE A 86 4.93 -24.94 -3.97
N SER A 87 4.28 -23.81 -4.27
CA SER A 87 4.88 -22.70 -5.00
C SER A 87 4.22 -21.35 -4.72
N THR A 88 4.82 -20.27 -5.23
CA THR A 88 4.15 -18.96 -5.38
C THR A 88 3.34 -18.90 -6.67
N PHE A 89 2.45 -17.90 -6.80
CA PHE A 89 1.74 -17.60 -8.06
C PHE A 89 2.71 -17.44 -9.23
N HIS A 90 3.74 -16.59 -9.08
CA HIS A 90 4.73 -16.37 -10.13
C HIS A 90 5.46 -17.65 -10.53
N LYS A 91 5.85 -18.51 -9.58
CA LYS A 91 6.60 -19.74 -9.90
C LYS A 91 5.75 -20.75 -10.68
N ILE A 92 4.46 -20.94 -10.34
CA ILE A 92 3.57 -21.83 -11.10
C ILE A 92 3.21 -21.25 -12.48
N CYS A 93 2.89 -19.96 -12.55
CA CYS A 93 2.59 -19.28 -13.81
C CYS A 93 3.81 -19.30 -14.75
N LEU A 94 5.01 -19.06 -14.22
CA LEU A 94 6.26 -19.15 -14.97
C LEU A 94 6.49 -20.58 -15.49
N PHE A 95 6.27 -21.60 -14.67
CA PHE A 95 6.35 -22.99 -15.11
C PHE A 95 5.39 -23.29 -16.27
N ILE A 96 4.15 -22.82 -16.18
CA ILE A 96 3.15 -22.98 -17.25
C ILE A 96 3.60 -22.25 -18.51
N LEU A 97 4.07 -21.00 -18.37
CA LEU A 97 4.51 -20.15 -19.46
C LEU A 97 5.76 -20.72 -20.15
N ARG A 98 6.75 -21.22 -19.41
CA ARG A 98 7.97 -21.86 -19.96
C ARG A 98 7.66 -23.07 -20.82
N ASN A 99 6.73 -23.91 -20.36
CA ASN A 99 6.32 -25.11 -21.11
C ASN A 99 5.49 -24.78 -22.35
N ASN A 100 4.88 -23.59 -22.41
CA ASN A 100 3.97 -23.17 -23.46
C ASN A 100 4.39 -21.81 -24.08
N ALA A 101 5.69 -21.51 -24.09
CA ALA A 101 6.18 -20.17 -24.43
C ALA A 101 5.78 -19.73 -25.84
N ALA A 102 5.73 -20.67 -26.79
CA ALA A 102 5.33 -20.42 -28.17
C ALA A 102 3.91 -19.85 -28.29
N GLU A 103 2.98 -20.30 -27.44
CA GLU A 103 1.59 -19.81 -27.41
C GLU A 103 1.49 -18.37 -26.89
N ALA A 104 2.49 -17.92 -26.13
CA ALA A 104 2.62 -16.53 -25.69
C ALA A 104 3.43 -15.67 -26.69
N GLY A 105 3.84 -16.21 -27.84
CA GLY A 105 4.72 -15.52 -28.78
C GLY A 105 6.16 -15.34 -28.27
N LEU A 106 6.60 -16.19 -27.34
CA LEU A 106 7.92 -16.15 -26.72
C LEU A 106 8.72 -17.41 -27.04
N THR A 107 10.03 -17.34 -26.87
CA THR A 107 10.88 -18.54 -26.88
C THR A 107 11.06 -19.07 -25.46
N LYS A 108 11.43 -20.35 -25.31
CA LYS A 108 11.62 -20.98 -23.98
C LYS A 108 12.64 -20.28 -23.09
N ASN A 109 13.55 -19.48 -23.66
CA ASN A 109 14.65 -18.81 -22.97
C ASN A 109 14.38 -17.32 -22.70
N PHE A 110 13.11 -16.89 -22.65
CA PHE A 110 12.77 -15.51 -22.31
C PHE A 110 13.36 -15.07 -20.95
N ILE A 111 13.69 -13.79 -20.81
CA ILE A 111 14.27 -13.23 -19.58
C ILE A 111 13.19 -12.52 -18.75
N ILE A 112 13.35 -12.55 -17.43
CA ILE A 112 12.48 -11.82 -16.50
C ILE A 112 13.14 -10.49 -16.14
N TYR A 113 12.47 -9.38 -16.42
CA TYR A 113 12.93 -8.02 -16.13
C TYR A 113 12.56 -7.58 -14.71
N ASP A 114 13.56 -7.12 -13.96
CA ASP A 114 13.37 -6.56 -12.62
C ASP A 114 12.92 -5.08 -12.66
N ASP A 115 12.56 -4.49 -11.52
CA ASP A 115 12.09 -3.09 -11.43
C ASP A 115 13.08 -2.07 -12.06
N GLY A 116 14.38 -2.36 -11.98
CA GLY A 116 15.42 -1.53 -12.57
C GLY A 116 15.44 -1.64 -14.09
N ASP A 117 15.28 -2.87 -14.61
CA ASP A 117 15.21 -3.16 -16.04
C ASP A 117 13.94 -2.55 -16.65
N GLN A 118 12.78 -2.70 -15.99
CA GLN A 118 11.51 -2.10 -16.40
C GLN A 118 11.59 -0.57 -16.45
N ASN A 119 12.19 0.05 -15.43
CA ASN A 119 12.38 1.50 -15.38
C ASN A 119 13.33 2.00 -16.49
N ALA A 120 14.38 1.25 -16.80
CA ALA A 120 15.26 1.55 -17.93
C ALA A 120 14.51 1.46 -19.27
N LEU A 121 13.68 0.43 -19.46
CA LEU A 121 12.89 0.24 -20.68
C LEU A 121 11.85 1.35 -20.86
N VAL A 122 11.15 1.76 -19.80
CA VAL A 122 10.19 2.86 -19.87
C VAL A 122 10.86 4.18 -20.23
N LYS A 123 12.06 4.46 -19.69
CA LYS A 123 12.85 5.64 -20.11
C LYS A 123 13.22 5.59 -21.59
N GLU A 124 13.58 4.41 -22.09
CA GLU A 124 13.83 4.22 -23.52
C GLU A 124 12.56 4.49 -24.35
N CYS A 125 11.40 3.98 -23.93
CA CYS A 125 10.12 4.25 -24.58
C CYS A 125 9.77 5.75 -24.59
N LEU A 126 9.97 6.44 -23.47
CA LEU A 126 9.71 7.89 -23.36
C LEU A 126 10.59 8.69 -24.32
N LYS A 127 11.87 8.34 -24.40
CA LYS A 127 12.82 8.95 -25.32
C LYS A 127 12.46 8.70 -26.78
N GLU A 128 12.06 7.48 -27.13
CA GLU A 128 11.67 7.12 -28.50
C GLU A 128 10.36 7.80 -28.94
N LEU A 129 9.43 8.02 -28.00
CA LEU A 129 8.17 8.71 -28.25
C LEU A 129 8.28 10.25 -28.18
N ASP A 130 9.47 10.79 -27.94
CA ASP A 130 9.74 12.23 -27.78
C ASP A 130 8.87 12.90 -26.69
N ILE A 131 8.71 12.20 -25.55
CA ILE A 131 7.91 12.66 -24.41
C ILE A 131 8.82 13.27 -23.34
N ASN A 132 8.60 14.55 -22.99
CA ASN A 132 9.43 15.26 -21.99
C ASN A 132 9.23 14.68 -20.57
N GLU A 133 10.34 14.31 -19.92
CA GLU A 133 10.42 13.73 -18.58
C GLU A 133 10.11 14.71 -17.43
N GLU A 134 10.06 16.02 -17.69
CA GLU A 134 9.95 17.04 -16.63
C GLU A 134 8.67 16.92 -15.77
N ASN A 135 7.59 16.34 -16.31
CA ASN A 135 6.30 16.19 -15.61
C ASN A 135 5.80 14.75 -15.46
N ILE A 136 6.43 13.75 -16.10
CA ILE A 136 5.95 12.36 -16.13
C ILE A 136 7.08 11.43 -15.68
N LYS A 137 6.99 10.92 -14.44
CA LYS A 137 8.00 10.02 -13.88
C LYS A 137 7.80 8.59 -14.42
N PRO A 138 8.85 7.88 -14.88
CA PRO A 138 8.75 6.49 -15.37
C PRO A 138 8.07 5.51 -14.41
N ARG A 139 8.32 5.65 -13.10
CA ARG A 139 7.69 4.81 -12.06
C ARG A 139 6.17 4.96 -12.01
N MET A 140 5.64 6.14 -12.30
CA MET A 140 4.19 6.37 -12.34
C MET A 140 3.55 5.61 -13.49
N ILE A 141 4.20 5.61 -14.67
CA ILE A 141 3.74 4.83 -15.84
C ILE A 141 3.76 3.34 -15.52
N LEU A 142 4.87 2.83 -14.95
CA LEU A 142 4.97 1.42 -14.54
C LEU A 142 3.87 1.03 -13.56
N SER A 143 3.53 1.90 -12.61
CA SER A 143 2.42 1.64 -11.68
C SER A 143 1.08 1.50 -12.40
N LYS A 144 0.79 2.33 -13.41
CA LYS A 144 -0.46 2.21 -14.20
C LYS A 144 -0.46 0.96 -15.09
N ILE A 145 0.67 0.62 -15.70
CA ILE A 145 0.84 -0.62 -16.50
C ILE A 145 0.63 -1.86 -15.61
N SER A 146 1.26 -1.89 -14.43
CA SER A 146 1.13 -2.99 -13.46
C SER A 146 -0.32 -3.19 -13.01
N LEU A 147 -1.04 -2.08 -12.75
CA LEU A 147 -2.46 -2.12 -12.41
C LEU A 147 -3.32 -2.67 -13.57
N ALA A 148 -3.03 -2.28 -14.82
CA ALA A 148 -3.72 -2.80 -15.99
C ALA A 148 -3.51 -4.31 -16.15
N LYS A 149 -2.26 -4.79 -16.09
CA LYS A 149 -1.91 -6.22 -16.17
C LYS A 149 -2.55 -7.02 -15.04
N SER A 150 -2.53 -6.49 -13.81
CA SER A 150 -3.18 -7.10 -12.64
C SER A 150 -4.69 -7.27 -12.81
N ASN A 151 -5.33 -6.41 -13.62
CA ASN A 151 -6.75 -6.48 -13.98
C ASN A 151 -7.01 -7.22 -15.31
N LEU A 152 -5.99 -7.86 -15.90
CA LEU A 152 -6.06 -8.52 -17.20
C LEU A 152 -6.46 -7.60 -18.36
N ILE A 153 -6.07 -6.32 -18.30
CA ILE A 153 -6.30 -5.34 -19.37
C ILE A 153 -5.07 -5.32 -20.30
N SER A 154 -5.29 -5.62 -21.58
CA SER A 154 -4.26 -5.60 -22.62
C SER A 154 -3.83 -4.17 -23.00
N GLU A 155 -2.69 -4.05 -23.69
CA GLU A 155 -2.26 -2.76 -24.27
C GLU A 155 -3.20 -2.21 -25.34
N GLU A 156 -3.98 -3.08 -26.00
CA GLU A 156 -5.02 -2.69 -26.95
C GLU A 156 -6.29 -2.19 -26.26
N GLU A 157 -6.61 -2.74 -25.09
CA GLU A 157 -7.82 -2.42 -24.31
C GLU A 157 -7.64 -1.22 -23.38
N TYR A 158 -6.41 -0.76 -23.14
CA TYR A 158 -6.09 0.27 -22.14
C TYR A 158 -6.85 1.59 -22.34
N LEU A 159 -7.06 2.06 -23.58
CA LEU A 159 -7.87 3.27 -23.91
C LEU A 159 -9.28 2.99 -24.41
N LEU A 160 -9.91 1.89 -24.01
CA LEU A 160 -11.31 1.68 -24.39
C LEU A 160 -12.27 2.73 -23.78
N ASN A 161 -11.80 3.66 -22.93
CA ASN A 161 -12.57 4.77 -22.37
C ASN A 161 -11.76 6.07 -22.33
N GLU A 162 -12.42 7.24 -22.35
CA GLU A 162 -11.71 8.50 -22.54
C GLU A 162 -10.66 8.82 -21.49
N SER A 163 -9.58 9.47 -21.89
CA SER A 163 -8.31 9.44 -21.18
C SER A 163 -7.73 10.83 -20.99
N SER A 164 -7.06 11.04 -19.87
CA SER A 164 -6.24 12.23 -19.74
C SER A 164 -5.04 12.21 -20.67
N HIS A 165 -4.36 13.35 -20.75
CA HIS A 165 -3.06 13.43 -21.41
C HIS A 165 -2.09 12.38 -20.82
N ILE A 166 -2.15 12.10 -19.52
CA ILE A 166 -1.31 11.08 -18.88
C ILE A 166 -1.71 9.68 -19.33
N ASP A 167 -2.99 9.33 -19.38
CA ASP A 167 -3.43 8.00 -19.82
C ASP A 167 -3.18 7.75 -21.30
N THR A 168 -3.26 8.79 -22.14
CA THR A 168 -2.87 8.70 -23.55
C THR A 168 -1.36 8.46 -23.70
N VAL A 169 -0.55 9.08 -22.83
CA VAL A 169 0.88 8.80 -22.75
C VAL A 169 1.13 7.37 -22.27
N VAL A 170 0.43 6.91 -21.22
CA VAL A 170 0.58 5.57 -20.65
C VAL A 170 0.20 4.50 -21.66
N GLU A 171 -0.98 4.54 -22.27
CA GLU A 171 -1.16 4.41 -23.72
C GLU A 171 0.04 3.94 -24.55
N LYS A 172 0.58 4.95 -25.22
CA LYS A 172 1.61 4.82 -26.23
C LYS A 172 2.83 4.13 -25.66
N VAL A 173 3.17 4.46 -24.40
CA VAL A 173 4.28 3.85 -23.68
C VAL A 173 4.01 2.37 -23.42
N TYR A 174 2.79 1.96 -23.04
CA TYR A 174 2.43 0.58 -22.74
C TYR A 174 2.51 -0.29 -24.00
N LYS A 175 1.96 0.19 -25.13
CA LYS A 175 2.08 -0.48 -26.43
C LYS A 175 3.54 -0.65 -26.85
N LEU A 176 4.35 0.41 -26.76
CA LEU A 176 5.77 0.35 -27.13
C LEU A 176 6.58 -0.52 -26.15
N TYR A 177 6.26 -0.45 -24.87
CA TYR A 177 6.89 -1.23 -23.80
C TYR A 177 6.64 -2.74 -24.00
N ASN A 178 5.40 -3.17 -24.20
CA ASN A 178 5.08 -4.58 -24.49
C ASN A 178 5.70 -5.04 -25.82
N LYS A 179 5.72 -4.18 -26.85
CA LYS A 179 6.42 -4.47 -28.12
C LYS A 179 7.91 -4.71 -27.88
N LYS A 180 8.60 -3.84 -27.12
CA LYS A 180 10.02 -3.99 -26.82
C LYS A 180 10.31 -5.19 -25.93
N LEU A 181 9.44 -5.51 -24.95
CA LEU A 181 9.54 -6.75 -24.17
C LEU A 181 9.52 -7.97 -25.08
N ARG A 182 8.56 -8.06 -26.02
CA ARG A 182 8.49 -9.16 -27.01
C ARG A 182 9.73 -9.21 -27.91
N GLN A 183 10.19 -8.07 -28.42
CA GLN A 183 11.41 -7.99 -29.24
C GLN A 183 12.66 -8.47 -28.48
N ASN A 184 12.75 -8.13 -27.19
CA ASN A 184 13.83 -8.57 -26.33
C ASN A 184 13.65 -10.03 -25.86
N ASN A 185 12.55 -10.69 -26.24
CA ASN A 185 12.13 -11.99 -25.70
C ASN A 185 12.22 -11.96 -24.16
N ALA A 186 11.55 -10.97 -23.57
CA ALA A 186 11.53 -10.69 -22.15
C ALA A 186 10.09 -10.51 -21.65
N VAL A 187 9.90 -10.73 -20.36
CA VAL A 187 8.64 -10.52 -19.63
C VAL A 187 8.95 -9.78 -18.34
N ASP A 188 8.02 -8.96 -17.86
CA ASP A 188 8.08 -8.43 -16.49
C ASP A 188 7.36 -9.34 -15.49
N PHE A 189 7.37 -8.94 -14.22
CA PHE A 189 6.77 -9.74 -13.14
C PHE A 189 5.25 -9.93 -13.32
N ASP A 190 4.55 -8.88 -13.75
CA ASP A 190 3.10 -8.93 -13.96
C ASP A 190 2.73 -9.77 -15.19
N ASP A 191 3.56 -9.72 -16.24
CA ASP A 191 3.43 -10.55 -17.45
C ASP A 191 3.44 -12.05 -17.16
N ILE A 192 4.21 -12.49 -16.16
CA ILE A 192 4.27 -13.92 -15.81
C ILE A 192 2.86 -14.46 -15.54
N ILE A 193 2.05 -13.71 -14.79
CA ILE A 193 0.68 -14.10 -14.45
C ILE A 193 -0.26 -13.77 -15.61
N TYR A 194 -0.19 -12.55 -16.14
CA TYR A 194 -1.04 -12.08 -17.24
C TYR A 194 -0.95 -13.03 -18.45
N LEU A 195 0.25 -13.30 -18.97
CA LEU A 195 0.46 -14.17 -20.13
C LEU A 195 0.12 -15.63 -19.83
N ALA A 196 0.42 -16.14 -18.63
CA ALA A 196 0.02 -17.49 -18.26
C ALA A 196 -1.52 -17.67 -18.28
N VAL A 197 -2.25 -16.69 -17.75
CA VAL A 197 -3.72 -16.68 -17.81
C VAL A 197 -4.20 -16.56 -19.25
N SER A 198 -3.60 -15.69 -20.06
CA SER A 198 -3.94 -15.52 -21.47
C SER A 198 -3.74 -16.80 -22.28
N VAL A 199 -2.61 -17.50 -22.10
CA VAL A 199 -2.33 -18.81 -22.74
C VAL A 199 -3.34 -19.88 -22.33
N LEU A 200 -3.68 -19.93 -21.04
CA LEU A 200 -4.68 -20.88 -20.54
C LEU A 200 -6.09 -20.58 -21.09
N LYS A 201 -6.44 -19.31 -21.25
CA LYS A 201 -7.72 -18.91 -21.84
C LYS A 201 -7.78 -19.13 -23.35
N SER A 202 -6.67 -18.96 -24.06
CA SER A 202 -6.62 -19.11 -25.52
C SER A 202 -6.54 -20.57 -25.98
N SER A 203 -6.02 -21.48 -25.14
CA SER A 203 -5.85 -22.89 -25.47
C SER A 203 -6.54 -23.83 -24.48
N GLU A 204 -7.72 -24.32 -24.85
CA GLU A 204 -8.50 -25.27 -24.04
C GLU A 204 -7.73 -26.56 -23.75
N SER A 205 -6.90 -27.03 -24.70
CA SER A 205 -6.06 -28.22 -24.52
C SER A 205 -5.03 -28.04 -23.40
N ILE A 206 -4.36 -26.88 -23.36
CA ILE A 206 -3.36 -26.57 -22.33
C ILE A 206 -4.05 -26.42 -20.97
N LEU A 207 -5.17 -25.68 -20.92
CA LEU A 207 -5.97 -25.55 -19.70
C LEU A 207 -6.42 -26.92 -19.16
N LYS A 208 -6.99 -27.76 -20.03
CA LYS A 208 -7.43 -29.11 -19.65
C LYS A 208 -6.29 -29.96 -19.11
N THR A 209 -5.09 -29.84 -19.67
CA THR A 209 -3.90 -30.55 -19.18
C THR A 209 -3.59 -30.19 -17.73
N TYR A 210 -3.56 -28.90 -17.39
CA TYR A 210 -3.26 -28.45 -16.03
C TYR A 210 -4.43 -28.64 -15.06
N SER A 211 -5.66 -28.37 -15.48
CA SER A 211 -6.86 -28.57 -14.65
C SER A 211 -7.14 -30.04 -14.35
N THR A 212 -6.80 -30.96 -15.26
CA THR A 212 -6.91 -32.42 -14.99
C THR A 212 -5.79 -32.91 -14.07
N ARG A 213 -4.60 -32.30 -14.19
CA ARG A 213 -3.47 -32.61 -13.31
C ARG A 213 -3.76 -32.14 -11.89
N PHE A 214 -4.06 -30.87 -11.69
CA PHE A 214 -4.27 -30.27 -10.37
C PHE A 214 -5.70 -30.51 -9.88
N LYS A 215 -5.91 -31.69 -9.31
CA LYS A 215 -7.21 -32.10 -8.74
C LYS A 215 -7.58 -31.33 -7.48
N TYR A 216 -6.59 -30.93 -6.68
CA TYR A 216 -6.77 -30.15 -5.45
C TYR A 216 -5.92 -28.89 -5.52
N VAL A 217 -6.55 -27.72 -5.38
CA VAL A 217 -5.88 -26.41 -5.39
C VAL A 217 -6.06 -25.75 -4.02
N LEU A 218 -4.97 -25.48 -3.32
CA LEU A 218 -4.96 -24.83 -2.02
C LEU A 218 -4.32 -23.45 -2.15
N VAL A 219 -4.93 -22.41 -1.59
CA VAL A 219 -4.42 -21.03 -1.65
C VAL A 219 -4.40 -20.43 -0.25
N ASP A 220 -3.20 -20.06 0.21
CA ASP A 220 -3.00 -19.33 1.47
C ASP A 220 -3.08 -17.81 1.22
N GLU A 221 -3.46 -17.04 2.25
CA GLU A 221 -3.62 -15.58 2.21
C GLU A 221 -4.50 -15.06 1.04
N TYR A 222 -5.67 -15.67 0.86
CA TYR A 222 -6.60 -15.42 -0.25
C TYR A 222 -7.16 -13.98 -0.27
N GLN A 223 -7.15 -13.28 0.86
CA GLN A 223 -7.54 -11.86 0.94
C GLN A 223 -6.55 -10.91 0.20
N ASP A 224 -5.33 -11.39 -0.08
CA ASP A 224 -4.26 -10.58 -0.67
C ASP A 224 -4.17 -10.73 -2.21
N ILE A 225 -5.05 -11.53 -2.84
CA ILE A 225 -4.95 -11.82 -4.29
C ILE A 225 -5.57 -10.73 -5.17
N ASN A 226 -4.92 -10.43 -6.29
CA ASN A 226 -5.47 -9.53 -7.31
C ASN A 226 -6.39 -10.24 -8.32
N TYR A 227 -7.03 -9.50 -9.21
CA TYR A 227 -7.98 -10.05 -10.19
C TYR A 227 -7.35 -11.11 -11.12
N SER A 228 -6.15 -10.87 -11.65
CA SER A 228 -5.45 -11.83 -12.52
C SER A 228 -5.16 -13.16 -11.81
N GLN A 229 -4.74 -13.11 -10.54
CA GLN A 229 -4.47 -14.27 -9.68
C GLN A 229 -5.76 -15.03 -9.33
N TYR A 230 -6.83 -14.29 -9.03
CA TYR A 230 -8.17 -14.85 -8.82
C TYR A 230 -8.65 -15.61 -10.07
N VAL A 231 -8.56 -14.99 -11.25
CA VAL A 231 -8.95 -15.64 -12.53
C VAL A 231 -8.10 -16.88 -12.78
N PHE A 232 -6.78 -16.83 -12.56
CA PHE A 232 -5.88 -17.96 -12.70
C PHE A 232 -6.32 -19.18 -11.88
N VAL A 233 -6.59 -18.98 -10.59
CA VAL A 233 -7.03 -20.05 -9.68
C VAL A 233 -8.41 -20.57 -10.07
N LYS A 234 -9.32 -19.67 -10.48
CA LYS A 234 -10.67 -20.02 -10.92
C LYS A 234 -10.68 -20.92 -12.14
N ILE A 235 -9.94 -20.56 -13.20
CA ILE A 235 -9.91 -21.37 -14.42
C ILE A 235 -9.21 -22.72 -14.19
N LEU A 236 -8.15 -22.75 -13.38
CA LEU A 236 -7.43 -23.99 -13.08
C LEU A 236 -8.29 -25.00 -12.31
N SER A 237 -9.03 -24.55 -11.30
CA SER A 237 -9.83 -25.43 -10.45
C SER A 237 -11.17 -25.84 -11.06
N ASN A 238 -11.54 -25.31 -12.24
CA ASN A 238 -12.89 -25.45 -12.81
C ASN A 238 -13.35 -26.90 -13.08
N ILE A 239 -12.42 -27.83 -13.39
CA ILE A 239 -12.78 -29.24 -13.67
C ILE A 239 -13.22 -29.98 -12.41
N HIS A 240 -12.39 -29.93 -11.35
CA HIS A 240 -12.60 -30.74 -10.15
C HIS A 240 -13.27 -29.97 -9.01
N LYS A 241 -13.16 -28.64 -9.01
CA LYS A 241 -13.70 -27.71 -8.01
C LYS A 241 -13.27 -28.02 -6.56
N ASN A 242 -12.21 -28.80 -6.35
CA ASN A 242 -11.62 -29.01 -5.02
C ASN A 242 -10.62 -27.89 -4.72
N ILE A 243 -11.16 -26.70 -4.47
CA ILE A 243 -10.39 -25.51 -4.13
C ILE A 243 -10.51 -25.21 -2.64
N CYS A 244 -9.40 -24.96 -1.95
CA CYS A 244 -9.37 -24.59 -0.55
C CYS A 244 -8.65 -23.25 -0.40
N VAL A 245 -9.32 -22.24 0.15
CA VAL A 245 -8.77 -20.88 0.32
C VAL A 245 -8.81 -20.45 1.78
N VAL A 246 -7.89 -19.57 2.20
CA VAL A 246 -7.79 -19.11 3.60
C VAL A 246 -7.68 -17.57 3.68
N GLY A 247 -8.52 -16.85 4.45
CA GLY A 247 -8.48 -15.36 4.56
C GLY A 247 -9.39 -14.64 5.61
N ASP A 248 -9.85 -13.38 5.39
CA ASP A 248 -10.61 -12.50 6.33
C ASP A 248 -11.57 -11.44 5.68
N ASP A 249 -12.84 -11.29 6.11
CA ASP A 249 -13.85 -10.35 5.53
C ASP A 249 -14.86 -9.70 6.57
N ASP A 250 -15.69 -8.70 6.16
CA ASP A 250 -17.20 -8.67 6.15
C ASP A 250 -18.03 -7.29 6.22
N GLN A 251 -19.26 -7.27 5.67
CA GLN A 251 -20.37 -6.28 5.85
C GLN A 251 -21.71 -7.07 6.02
N CYS A 252 -22.56 -6.82 7.05
CA CYS A 252 -23.73 -7.70 7.35
C CYS A 252 -24.90 -7.05 8.15
N VAL A 253 -26.06 -7.72 8.22
CA VAL A 253 -27.28 -7.44 9.04
C VAL A 253 -27.29 -8.29 10.32
N CYS A 254 -27.79 -7.82 11.46
CA CYS A 254 -27.75 -8.60 12.72
C CYS A 254 -28.83 -9.71 12.83
N ALA A 255 -28.61 -10.67 13.73
CA ALA A 255 -29.58 -11.72 14.06
C ALA A 255 -30.89 -11.14 14.60
N ASN A 256 -31.95 -11.95 14.48
CA ASN A 256 -33.35 -11.70 14.81
C ASN A 256 -34.06 -10.69 13.92
N SER A 257 -33.38 -10.08 12.96
CA SER A 257 -34.01 -9.28 11.92
C SER A 257 -34.97 -10.12 11.07
N GLU A 258 -36.11 -9.54 10.70
CA GLU A 258 -37.17 -10.23 9.97
C GLU A 258 -37.20 -9.81 8.50
N VAL A 259 -36.84 -10.73 7.60
CA VAL A 259 -36.88 -10.52 6.15
C VAL A 259 -38.30 -10.73 5.64
N LEU A 260 -38.77 -9.81 4.80
CA LEU A 260 -40.09 -9.93 4.20
C LEU A 260 -40.07 -10.93 3.04
N THR A 261 -40.92 -11.95 3.12
CA THR A 261 -41.15 -12.96 2.08
C THR A 261 -42.59 -12.87 1.56
N PRO A 262 -42.96 -13.57 0.45
CA PRO A 262 -44.35 -13.64 -0.01
C PRO A 262 -45.31 -14.24 1.03
N GLY A 263 -44.81 -15.09 1.93
CA GLY A 263 -45.55 -15.70 3.02
C GLY A 263 -45.63 -14.84 4.29
N GLY A 264 -45.06 -13.63 4.27
CA GLY A 264 -44.94 -12.75 5.44
C GLY A 264 -43.50 -12.64 5.94
N TYR A 265 -43.33 -12.07 7.13
CA TYR A 265 -42.02 -11.90 7.73
C TYR A 265 -41.45 -13.22 8.23
N GLN A 266 -40.19 -13.45 7.90
CA GLN A 266 -39.42 -14.60 8.34
C GLN A 266 -38.10 -14.11 8.91
N LYS A 267 -37.74 -14.64 10.07
CA LYS A 267 -36.43 -14.44 10.68
C LYS A 267 -35.30 -14.69 9.69
N ILE A 268 -34.34 -13.77 9.63
CA ILE A 268 -33.20 -13.82 8.69
C ILE A 268 -32.38 -15.10 8.88
N GLU A 269 -32.37 -15.66 10.09
CA GLU A 269 -31.71 -16.93 10.40
C GLU A 269 -32.34 -18.14 9.71
N ASN A 270 -33.61 -18.01 9.33
CA ASN A 270 -34.37 -19.06 8.66
C ASN A 270 -34.34 -18.90 7.13
N MET A 271 -33.70 -17.85 6.60
CA MET A 271 -33.59 -17.65 5.16
C MET A 271 -32.61 -18.68 4.59
N LEU A 272 -33.01 -19.30 3.48
CA LEU A 272 -32.20 -20.27 2.74
C LEU A 272 -31.93 -19.77 1.32
N GLU A 273 -30.89 -20.28 0.68
CA GLU A 273 -30.65 -20.00 -0.73
C GLU A 273 -31.86 -20.40 -1.58
N GLY A 274 -32.25 -19.50 -2.47
CA GLY A 274 -33.44 -19.60 -3.28
C GLY A 274 -34.74 -19.24 -2.58
N SER A 275 -34.70 -18.79 -1.33
CA SER A 275 -35.87 -18.22 -0.69
C SER A 275 -36.36 -17.00 -1.46
N GLN A 276 -37.69 -16.88 -1.53
CA GLN A 276 -38.33 -15.72 -2.11
C GLN A 276 -38.35 -14.59 -1.08
N VAL A 277 -37.81 -13.44 -1.47
CA VAL A 277 -37.81 -12.22 -0.67
C VAL A 277 -38.54 -11.13 -1.42
N VAL A 278 -39.11 -10.18 -0.68
CA VAL A 278 -39.73 -9.00 -1.27
C VAL A 278 -38.67 -7.91 -1.40
N SER A 279 -38.54 -7.40 -2.61
CA SER A 279 -37.54 -6.40 -2.98
C SER A 279 -38.22 -5.22 -3.66
N CYS A 280 -37.63 -4.04 -3.49
CA CYS A 280 -38.10 -2.85 -4.18
C CYS A 280 -37.69 -2.89 -5.66
N THR A 281 -38.62 -2.49 -6.51
CA THR A 281 -38.45 -2.41 -7.97
C THR A 281 -38.43 -0.99 -8.50
N GLY A 282 -38.45 0.00 -7.59
CA GLY A 282 -38.56 1.42 -7.87
C GLY A 282 -39.99 1.96 -7.88
N ARG A 283 -40.12 3.28 -7.65
CA ARG A 283 -41.38 4.06 -7.62
C ARG A 283 -42.52 3.44 -6.81
N ASP A 284 -42.25 3.18 -5.55
CA ASP A 284 -43.17 2.60 -4.58
C ASP A 284 -43.50 1.12 -4.85
N GLY A 285 -42.98 0.55 -5.94
CA GLY A 285 -43.19 -0.82 -6.36
C GLY A 285 -42.31 -1.82 -5.61
N VAL A 286 -42.88 -2.99 -5.39
CA VAL A 286 -42.18 -4.18 -4.90
C VAL A 286 -42.48 -5.36 -5.79
N ASN A 287 -41.55 -6.31 -5.83
CA ASN A 287 -41.73 -7.58 -6.49
C ASN A 287 -41.03 -8.68 -5.69
N ILE A 288 -41.37 -9.92 -6.00
CA ILE A 288 -40.72 -11.09 -5.43
C ILE A 288 -39.42 -11.30 -6.19
N ALA A 289 -38.32 -11.35 -5.45
CA ALA A 289 -37.01 -11.72 -5.96
C ALA A 289 -36.50 -12.95 -5.23
N ARG A 290 -35.44 -13.53 -5.77
CA ARG A 290 -34.79 -14.70 -5.20
C ARG A 290 -33.54 -14.24 -4.45
N ALA A 291 -33.43 -14.64 -3.19
CA ALA A 291 -32.16 -14.57 -2.48
C ALA A 291 -31.27 -15.68 -3.04
N ASP A 292 -30.35 -15.36 -3.94
CA ASP A 292 -29.50 -16.35 -4.60
C ASP A 292 -28.40 -16.88 -3.67
N LYS A 293 -28.01 -16.08 -2.66
CA LYS A 293 -27.05 -16.45 -1.63
C LYS A 293 -27.47 -15.93 -0.26
N VAL A 294 -27.38 -16.78 0.77
CA VAL A 294 -27.62 -16.41 2.18
C VAL A 294 -26.37 -16.69 2.99
N THR A 295 -25.78 -15.64 3.54
CA THR A 295 -24.55 -15.72 4.32
C THR A 295 -24.88 -15.59 5.80
N ARG A 296 -24.27 -16.41 6.66
CA ARG A 296 -24.39 -16.33 8.13
C ARG A 296 -23.01 -16.39 8.77
N ARG A 297 -22.68 -15.43 9.64
CA ARG A 297 -21.35 -15.31 10.28
C ARG A 297 -21.49 -14.85 11.73
N PRO A 298 -20.77 -15.41 12.72
CA PRO A 298 -20.67 -14.77 14.04
C PRO A 298 -19.98 -13.40 13.91
N TYR A 299 -20.45 -12.41 14.66
CA TYR A 299 -19.98 -11.02 14.74
C TYR A 299 -20.03 -10.53 16.19
N THR A 300 -18.93 -9.94 16.62
CA THR A 300 -18.80 -9.18 17.86
C THR A 300 -18.30 -7.80 17.47
N GLY A 301 -18.85 -6.73 18.03
CA GLY A 301 -18.41 -5.36 17.77
C GLY A 301 -19.56 -4.36 17.73
N GLN A 302 -19.28 -3.13 17.26
CA GLN A 302 -20.30 -2.08 17.17
C GLN A 302 -21.32 -2.41 16.08
N ALA A 303 -22.61 -2.31 16.39
CA ALA A 303 -23.69 -2.29 15.42
C ALA A 303 -24.42 -0.94 15.50
N ILE A 304 -25.01 -0.53 14.37
CA ILE A 304 -25.84 0.66 14.32
C ILE A 304 -27.30 0.22 14.41
N ARG A 305 -27.97 0.68 15.47
CA ARG A 305 -29.41 0.56 15.62
C ARG A 305 -30.07 1.84 15.18
N ILE A 306 -30.98 1.75 14.21
CA ILE A 306 -31.72 2.88 13.67
C ILE A 306 -33.19 2.71 14.02
N THR A 307 -33.77 3.72 14.67
CA THR A 307 -35.19 3.77 15.02
C THR A 307 -35.90 4.83 14.18
N LEU A 308 -36.97 4.44 13.50
CA LEU A 308 -37.83 5.35 12.73
C LEU A 308 -38.93 5.95 13.61
N GLU A 309 -39.58 7.01 13.12
CA GLU A 309 -40.68 7.70 13.81
C GLU A 309 -41.88 6.79 14.17
N ASN A 310 -42.06 5.70 13.42
CA ASN A 310 -43.07 4.67 13.69
C ASN A 310 -42.62 3.61 14.73
N GLN A 311 -41.50 3.84 15.43
CA GLN A 311 -40.90 2.95 16.44
C GLN A 311 -40.36 1.62 15.88
N LYS A 312 -40.19 1.48 14.56
CA LYS A 312 -39.53 0.31 13.98
C LYS A 312 -38.01 0.49 14.00
N THR A 313 -37.31 -0.61 14.28
CA THR A 313 -35.86 -0.61 14.48
C THR A 313 -35.17 -1.56 13.51
N LEU A 314 -34.01 -1.16 13.01
CA LEU A 314 -33.09 -2.01 12.24
C LEU A 314 -31.73 -2.00 12.93
N THR A 315 -31.08 -3.16 13.07
CA THR A 315 -29.72 -3.27 13.62
C THR A 315 -28.80 -3.93 12.60
N VAL A 316 -27.74 -3.23 12.19
CA VAL A 316 -26.82 -3.66 11.12
C VAL A 316 -25.37 -3.31 11.45
N THR A 317 -24.39 -3.90 10.76
CA THR A 317 -23.00 -3.46 10.90
C THR A 317 -22.82 -2.02 10.37
N PRO A 318 -21.86 -1.24 10.88
CA PRO A 318 -21.69 0.17 10.51
C PRO A 318 -21.52 0.43 9.00
N ASN A 319 -20.87 -0.51 8.31
CA ASN A 319 -20.61 -0.47 6.87
C ASN A 319 -21.74 -1.07 6.00
N HIS A 320 -22.86 -1.51 6.60
CA HIS A 320 -24.00 -1.99 5.83
C HIS A 320 -24.68 -0.82 5.10
N LEU A 321 -24.93 -0.96 3.81
CA LEU A 321 -25.47 0.11 2.98
C LEU A 321 -27.00 0.20 3.10
N LEU A 322 -27.49 1.40 3.35
CA LEU A 322 -28.90 1.78 3.45
C LEU A 322 -29.25 2.81 2.38
N PHE A 323 -30.55 2.91 2.07
CA PHE A 323 -31.06 3.93 1.17
C PHE A 323 -31.61 5.11 1.98
N ALA A 324 -30.84 6.20 2.04
CA ALA A 324 -31.13 7.35 2.88
C ALA A 324 -31.20 8.68 2.12
N LYS A 325 -31.96 9.63 2.65
CA LYS A 325 -32.04 11.03 2.20
C LYS A 325 -31.87 11.98 3.36
N TYR A 326 -31.36 13.17 3.05
CA TYR A 326 -31.31 14.27 4.01
C TYR A 326 -32.56 15.14 3.89
N ASN A 327 -33.15 15.51 5.03
CA ASN A 327 -34.29 16.43 5.05
C ASN A 327 -33.84 17.85 5.34
N SER A 328 -34.48 18.83 4.70
CA SER A 328 -34.28 20.24 5.02
C SER A 328 -35.04 20.63 6.27
N SER A 329 -34.32 21.03 7.32
CA SER A 329 -34.92 21.69 8.48
C SER A 329 -34.13 22.95 8.82
N ALA A 330 -34.79 24.11 8.74
CA ALA A 330 -34.20 25.40 9.10
C ALA A 330 -33.90 25.53 10.61
N ALA A 331 -34.47 24.63 11.42
CA ALA A 331 -34.30 24.63 12.87
C ALA A 331 -33.07 23.84 13.35
N LEU A 332 -32.47 23.01 12.49
CA LEU A 332 -31.33 22.16 12.84
C LEU A 332 -29.99 22.76 12.41
N ASN A 333 -28.96 22.46 13.18
CA ASN A 333 -27.60 22.91 12.97
C ASN A 333 -26.75 21.70 12.61
N TYR A 334 -25.99 21.80 11.53
CA TYR A 334 -25.17 20.71 10.99
C TYR A 334 -23.71 21.02 11.25
N VAL A 335 -23.02 20.06 11.85
CA VAL A 335 -21.55 20.06 11.93
C VAL A 335 -21.06 19.17 10.80
N TYR A 336 -20.28 19.73 9.90
CA TYR A 336 -19.85 19.05 8.69
C TYR A 336 -18.33 19.13 8.52
N MET A 337 -17.81 18.19 7.75
CA MET A 337 -16.47 18.29 7.19
C MET A 337 -16.57 18.51 5.69
N MET A 338 -15.77 19.43 5.16
CA MET A 338 -15.79 19.82 3.76
C MET A 338 -14.39 19.67 3.18
N TYR A 339 -14.30 19.03 2.02
CA TYR A 339 -13.08 18.86 1.25
C TYR A 339 -13.06 19.78 0.03
N ARG A 340 -11.89 20.32 -0.30
CA ARG A 340 -11.64 21.03 -1.56
C ARG A 340 -10.26 20.67 -2.10
N LYS A 341 -10.17 20.21 -3.34
CA LYS A 341 -8.94 19.70 -3.96
C LYS A 341 -7.74 20.64 -3.85
N SER A 342 -7.95 21.95 -4.01
CA SER A 342 -6.85 22.92 -3.93
C SER A 342 -6.42 23.30 -2.51
N PHE A 343 -7.05 22.75 -1.46
CA PHE A 343 -6.84 23.15 -0.06
C PHE A 343 -6.78 21.99 0.94
N GLY A 344 -7.55 20.92 0.77
CA GLY A 344 -7.72 19.85 1.75
C GLY A 344 -9.05 19.94 2.52
N PHE A 345 -9.06 19.54 3.79
CA PHE A 345 -10.27 19.42 4.62
C PHE A 345 -10.43 20.54 5.63
N LYS A 346 -11.69 20.91 5.90
CA LYS A 346 -12.08 21.83 6.97
C LYS A 346 -13.31 21.32 7.72
N ILE A 347 -13.50 21.75 8.95
CA ILE A 347 -14.76 21.59 9.68
C ILE A 347 -15.55 22.87 9.60
N GLY A 348 -16.88 22.78 9.53
CA GLY A 348 -17.74 23.94 9.62
C GLY A 348 -19.07 23.61 10.27
N ILE A 349 -19.78 24.67 10.63
CA ILE A 349 -21.19 24.61 10.99
C ILE A 349 -22.06 25.33 9.97
N CYS A 350 -23.29 24.88 9.82
CA CYS A 350 -24.33 25.66 9.16
C CYS A 350 -25.67 25.46 9.88
N GLN A 351 -26.56 26.42 9.69
CA GLN A 351 -27.96 26.28 10.07
C GLN A 351 -28.79 26.05 8.81
N GLY A 352 -29.65 25.03 8.84
CA GLY A 352 -30.53 24.71 7.71
C GLY A 352 -29.84 24.16 6.45
N LEU A 353 -30.63 23.93 5.40
CA LEU A 353 -30.25 23.20 4.18
C LEU A 353 -29.32 23.97 3.22
N SER A 354 -28.61 25.00 3.69
CA SER A 354 -27.75 25.82 2.83
C SER A 354 -26.51 25.07 2.32
N LEU A 355 -26.19 23.90 2.89
CA LEU A 355 -25.13 23.00 2.41
C LEU A 355 -25.47 22.26 1.11
N PHE A 356 -26.76 21.99 0.85
CA PHE A 356 -27.18 20.98 -0.13
C PHE A 356 -28.13 21.49 -1.23
N THR A 357 -28.48 22.79 -1.27
CA THR A 357 -29.35 23.37 -2.33
C THR A 357 -28.56 24.03 -3.45
N GLU A 358 -29.09 23.97 -4.69
CA GLU A 358 -28.55 24.68 -5.86
C GLU A 358 -28.64 26.22 -5.72
N SER A 359 -29.53 26.71 -4.87
CA SER A 359 -29.73 28.13 -4.56
C SER A 359 -28.76 28.61 -3.48
N ARG A 360 -27.45 28.44 -3.69
CA ARG A 360 -26.40 29.06 -2.87
C ARG A 360 -26.45 30.58 -3.03
N LYS A 361 -27.32 31.25 -2.27
CA LYS A 361 -27.27 32.71 -2.10
C LYS A 361 -26.19 33.04 -1.06
N TYR A 362 -25.06 33.48 -1.60
CA TYR A 362 -24.12 34.45 -1.03
C TYR A 362 -23.24 34.14 0.21
N ASP A 363 -23.45 33.10 1.03
CA ASP A 363 -22.69 32.99 2.30
C ASP A 363 -22.01 31.65 2.65
N LEU A 364 -21.97 30.64 1.75
CA LEU A 364 -21.26 29.38 2.01
C LEU A 364 -20.21 29.05 0.97
N GLU A 365 -19.09 28.56 1.45
CA GLU A 365 -17.91 28.27 0.65
C GLU A 365 -18.10 27.11 -0.32
N GLU A 366 -17.39 27.18 -1.44
CA GLU A 366 -17.36 26.13 -2.45
C GLU A 366 -16.43 24.99 -2.01
N GLY A 367 -17.00 23.86 -1.60
CA GLY A 367 -16.30 22.59 -1.40
C GLY A 367 -16.70 21.53 -2.44
N ASP A 368 -15.82 20.56 -2.69
CA ASP A 368 -15.99 19.47 -3.66
C ASP A 368 -16.78 18.29 -3.07
N LYS A 369 -16.48 17.91 -1.82
CA LYS A 369 -17.19 16.87 -1.06
C LYS A 369 -17.52 17.36 0.35
N ILE A 370 -18.63 16.89 0.93
CA ILE A 370 -19.05 17.22 2.30
C ILE A 370 -19.56 15.97 3.00
N TRP A 371 -19.17 15.78 4.26
CA TRP A 371 -19.68 14.74 5.17
C TRP A 371 -20.34 15.40 6.38
N ILE A 372 -21.50 14.87 6.80
CA ILE A 372 -22.16 15.32 8.04
C ILE A 372 -21.57 14.53 9.20
N LEU A 373 -20.98 15.24 10.16
CA LEU A 373 -20.38 14.65 11.36
C LEU A 373 -21.38 14.54 12.50
N LYS A 374 -22.24 15.55 12.66
CA LYS A 374 -23.26 15.60 13.72
C LYS A 374 -24.40 16.54 13.34
N ILE A 375 -25.60 16.24 13.82
CA ILE A 375 -26.77 17.12 13.76
C ILE A 375 -27.12 17.55 15.18
N CYS A 376 -27.28 18.85 15.38
CA CYS A 376 -27.54 19.48 16.67
C CYS A 376 -28.86 20.27 16.64
N LYS A 377 -29.67 20.11 17.69
CA LYS A 377 -30.94 20.85 17.86
C LYS A 377 -30.72 22.32 18.19
N ASN A 378 -29.61 22.64 18.86
CA ASN A 378 -29.27 24.01 19.23
C ASN A 378 -27.92 24.44 18.60
N PRO A 379 -27.73 25.73 18.29
CA PRO A 379 -26.48 26.23 17.70
C PRO A 379 -25.26 26.10 18.62
N LYS A 380 -25.45 26.19 19.95
CA LYS A 380 -24.36 26.10 20.92
C LYS A 380 -23.70 24.72 20.93
N ASP A 381 -24.49 23.66 20.78
CA ASP A 381 -24.02 22.29 20.65
C ASP A 381 -23.25 22.13 19.34
N ALA A 382 -23.74 22.71 18.24
CA ALA A 382 -23.02 22.68 16.97
C ALA A 382 -21.65 23.37 17.07
N SER A 383 -21.58 24.55 17.70
CA SER A 383 -20.31 25.24 17.97
C SER A 383 -19.41 24.45 18.92
N TYR A 384 -19.99 23.76 19.92
CA TYR A 384 -19.25 22.86 20.80
C TYR A 384 -18.61 21.72 20.00
N TYR A 385 -19.36 21.03 19.14
CA TYR A 385 -18.85 19.92 18.34
C TYR A 385 -17.87 20.37 17.25
N GLU A 386 -18.09 21.52 16.61
CA GLU A 386 -17.11 22.12 15.70
C GLU A 386 -15.78 22.41 16.42
N SER A 387 -15.85 23.05 17.59
CA SER A 387 -14.67 23.33 18.41
C SER A 387 -14.01 22.04 18.89
N LEU A 388 -14.80 21.06 19.33
CA LEU A 388 -14.32 19.76 19.79
C LEU A 388 -13.59 19.03 18.67
N TYR A 389 -14.22 18.87 17.50
CA TYR A 389 -13.62 18.15 16.39
C TYR A 389 -12.43 18.91 15.79
N SER A 390 -12.53 20.24 15.65
CA SER A 390 -11.40 21.06 15.17
C SER A 390 -10.21 20.99 16.12
N THR A 391 -10.43 21.07 17.43
CA THR A 391 -9.35 21.04 18.42
C THR A 391 -8.80 19.63 18.61
N LYS A 392 -9.68 18.61 18.73
CA LYS A 392 -9.29 17.21 18.95
C LYS A 392 -8.49 16.64 17.78
N TYR A 393 -8.90 16.94 16.55
CA TYR A 393 -8.29 16.38 15.35
C TYR A 393 -7.39 17.36 14.60
N GLY A 394 -7.34 18.63 15.01
CA GLY A 394 -6.52 19.67 14.38
C GLY A 394 -7.01 20.12 13.00
N ILE A 395 -8.26 19.89 12.64
CA ILE A 395 -8.78 20.27 11.32
C ILE A 395 -9.23 21.74 11.37
N PRO A 396 -8.78 22.63 10.46
CA PRO A 396 -9.15 24.04 10.49
C PRO A 396 -10.66 24.25 10.34
N THR A 397 -11.18 25.28 11.01
CA THR A 397 -12.49 25.89 10.69
C THR A 397 -12.36 27.06 9.71
N LEU A 398 -11.13 27.42 9.35
CA LEU A 398 -10.81 28.55 8.49
C LEU A 398 -11.48 28.41 7.12
N HIS A 399 -12.07 29.50 6.66
CA HIS A 399 -12.70 29.57 5.36
C HIS A 399 -11.68 29.41 4.20
N PHE A 400 -11.99 28.59 3.17
CA PHE A 400 -11.19 28.43 1.95
C PHE A 400 -11.02 29.72 1.13
N THR A 401 -11.94 30.68 1.25
CA THR A 401 -11.88 31.94 0.48
C THR A 401 -11.81 33.18 1.36
N SER A 402 -11.09 34.21 0.92
CA SER A 402 -10.99 35.48 1.66
C SER A 402 -12.27 36.32 1.61
N ARG A 403 -13.16 36.06 0.64
CA ARG A 403 -14.42 36.79 0.45
C ARG A 403 -15.42 36.58 1.59
N SER A 404 -15.39 35.40 2.23
CA SER A 404 -16.23 35.05 3.39
C SER A 404 -15.73 35.68 4.71
N MET A 405 -14.51 36.23 4.73
CA MET A 405 -13.81 36.67 5.95
C MET A 405 -13.70 38.20 6.12
N GLY A 406 -14.43 38.99 5.32
CA GLY A 406 -14.49 40.44 5.49
C GLY A 406 -13.12 41.14 5.56
N ALA A 407 -12.23 40.85 4.59
CA ALA A 407 -10.91 41.49 4.40
C ALA A 407 -9.81 41.25 5.48
N SER A 408 -9.97 40.28 6.39
CA SER A 408 -8.97 40.03 7.46
C SER A 408 -7.71 39.25 7.03
N LEU A 409 -7.79 38.37 6.02
CA LEU A 409 -6.69 37.54 5.53
C LEU A 409 -6.69 37.47 3.99
N GLU A 410 -5.52 37.64 3.38
CA GLU A 410 -5.35 37.50 1.92
C GLU A 410 -5.47 36.02 1.48
N GLN A 411 -5.95 35.80 0.24
CA GLN A 411 -6.21 34.46 -0.29
C GLN A 411 -4.96 33.56 -0.32
N ASP A 412 -3.78 34.14 -0.57
CA ASP A 412 -2.52 33.39 -0.60
C ASP A 412 -2.06 32.98 0.80
N LYS A 413 -2.40 33.76 1.84
CA LYS A 413 -2.16 33.39 3.24
C LYS A 413 -3.07 32.24 3.66
N ILE A 414 -4.32 32.23 3.22
CA ILE A 414 -5.25 31.10 3.45
C ILE A 414 -4.69 29.82 2.81
N LYS A 415 -4.27 29.87 1.53
CA LYS A 415 -3.61 28.73 0.87
C LYS A 415 -2.38 28.26 1.64
N LYS A 416 -1.56 29.20 2.12
CA LYS A 416 -0.35 28.88 2.89
C LYS A 416 -0.70 28.15 4.19
N ILE A 417 -1.71 28.61 4.93
CA ILE A 417 -2.17 27.95 6.17
C ILE A 417 -2.59 26.51 5.88
N TYR A 418 -3.40 26.29 4.84
CA TYR A 418 -3.80 24.95 4.44
C TYR A 418 -2.63 24.07 3.95
N SER A 419 -1.59 24.64 3.34
CA SER A 419 -0.38 23.89 2.97
C SER A 419 0.54 23.56 4.14
N GLU A 420 0.46 24.29 5.25
CA GLU A 420 1.24 24.05 6.47
C GLU A 420 0.52 23.06 7.42
N ILE A 421 -0.75 22.76 7.16
CA ILE A 421 -1.58 21.84 7.96
C ILE A 421 -1.92 20.62 7.13
N ASP A 422 -1.44 19.45 7.54
CA ASP A 422 -1.87 18.17 6.95
C ASP A 422 -3.32 17.87 7.37
N THR A 423 -4.27 18.35 6.57
CA THR A 423 -5.69 18.17 6.82
C THR A 423 -6.20 16.79 6.39
N PHE A 424 -5.44 16.04 5.58
CA PHE A 424 -5.84 14.73 5.05
C PHE A 424 -5.74 13.65 6.13
N VAL A 425 -4.56 13.50 6.75
CA VAL A 425 -4.35 12.53 7.84
C VAL A 425 -5.27 12.85 9.03
N ARG A 426 -5.52 14.14 9.28
CA ARG A 426 -6.42 14.61 10.35
C ARG A 426 -7.89 14.26 10.07
N ALA A 427 -8.34 14.47 8.84
CA ALA A 427 -9.68 14.10 8.40
C ALA A 427 -9.89 12.58 8.43
N GLU A 428 -8.90 11.79 8.01
CA GLU A 428 -8.94 10.33 8.09
C GLU A 428 -9.19 9.86 9.53
N VAL A 429 -8.46 10.40 10.51
CA VAL A 429 -8.65 10.05 11.93
C VAL A 429 -10.05 10.43 12.44
N LEU A 430 -10.55 11.62 12.12
CA LEU A 430 -11.91 12.05 12.49
C LEU A 430 -12.97 11.15 11.87
N MET A 431 -12.88 10.88 10.56
CA MET A 431 -13.83 10.05 9.83
C MET A 431 -13.89 8.67 10.49
N ARG A 432 -12.71 8.10 10.70
CA ARG A 432 -12.52 6.82 11.32
C ARG A 432 -13.18 6.72 12.70
N ASP A 433 -12.91 7.65 13.62
CA ASP A 433 -13.48 7.67 14.98
C ASP A 433 -15.01 7.80 14.98
N LEU A 434 -15.58 8.47 13.97
CA LEU A 434 -17.02 8.60 13.78
C LEU A 434 -17.62 7.51 12.88
N MET A 435 -16.83 6.51 12.47
CA MET A 435 -17.20 5.48 11.48
C MET A 435 -17.76 6.07 10.16
N ILE A 436 -17.28 7.27 9.79
CA ILE A 436 -17.49 7.88 8.48
C ILE A 436 -16.48 7.29 7.49
N TYR A 437 -16.93 7.08 6.27
CA TYR A 437 -16.22 6.41 5.17
C TYR A 437 -16.02 7.43 4.07
N GLU A 438 -14.79 7.61 3.61
CA GLU A 438 -14.43 8.66 2.65
C GLU A 438 -15.14 8.47 1.30
N GLU A 439 -15.39 7.22 0.92
CA GLU A 439 -16.02 6.85 -0.34
C GLU A 439 -17.50 7.26 -0.41
N HIS A 440 -18.10 7.59 0.72
CA HIS A 440 -19.52 7.90 0.85
C HIS A 440 -19.77 9.33 1.39
N PRO A 441 -19.45 10.39 0.64
CA PRO A 441 -19.77 11.76 1.05
C PRO A 441 -21.28 12.02 1.04
N HIS A 442 -21.76 12.73 2.07
CA HIS A 442 -23.15 13.21 2.14
C HIS A 442 -23.50 14.16 0.99
N TYR A 443 -22.50 14.85 0.43
CA TYR A 443 -22.69 15.69 -0.74
C TYR A 443 -21.46 15.79 -1.62
N VAL A 444 -21.70 15.88 -2.92
CA VAL A 444 -20.69 16.15 -3.95
C VAL A 444 -21.15 17.37 -4.75
N SER A 445 -20.25 18.34 -4.95
CA SER A 445 -20.58 19.57 -5.67
C SER A 445 -20.72 19.36 -7.17
N VAL A 446 -21.81 19.91 -7.72
CA VAL A 446 -22.14 19.90 -9.16
C VAL A 446 -21.98 21.31 -9.78
N VAL A 447 -21.41 22.28 -9.05
CA VAL A 447 -21.57 23.72 -9.34
C VAL A 447 -20.65 24.25 -10.46
N LYS A 448 -21.25 25.21 -11.21
CA LYS A 448 -20.89 25.84 -12.48
C LYS A 448 -19.76 26.89 -12.35
N THR A 449 -18.50 26.52 -12.37
CA THR A 449 -17.41 27.49 -12.56
C THR A 449 -17.28 27.90 -14.03
N ARG A 450 -16.99 29.20 -14.29
CA ARG A 450 -16.61 29.72 -15.61
C ARG A 450 -15.17 29.33 -16.01
N SER A 451 -14.41 28.71 -15.10
CA SER A 451 -13.06 28.20 -15.35
C SER A 451 -13.10 26.69 -15.63
N LEU A 452 -12.31 26.27 -16.61
CA LEU A 452 -12.27 24.97 -17.32
C LEU A 452 -11.99 23.69 -16.49
N SER A 453 -12.41 23.59 -15.23
CA SER A 453 -12.12 22.43 -14.37
C SER A 453 -13.26 22.13 -13.39
N SER A 454 -14.43 21.76 -13.90
CA SER A 454 -15.51 21.20 -13.07
C SER A 454 -15.28 19.70 -12.85
N PRO A 455 -15.44 19.17 -11.63
CA PRO A 455 -15.39 17.73 -11.40
C PRO A 455 -16.50 17.03 -12.20
N LYS A 456 -16.14 15.92 -12.84
CA LYS A 456 -17.08 15.13 -13.65
C LYS A 456 -17.83 14.19 -12.71
N VAL A 457 -19.11 14.46 -12.45
CA VAL A 457 -19.92 13.63 -11.54
C VAL A 457 -20.59 12.51 -12.34
N LEU A 458 -20.24 11.26 -12.02
CA LEU A 458 -20.87 10.06 -12.56
C LEU A 458 -21.94 9.59 -11.58
N SER A 459 -23.21 9.77 -11.92
CA SER A 459 -24.32 9.33 -11.08
C SER A 459 -24.90 8.00 -11.56
N LEU A 460 -24.89 6.99 -10.71
CA LEU A 460 -25.56 5.71 -10.92
C LEU A 460 -26.82 5.68 -10.07
N THR A 461 -27.98 5.63 -10.71
CA THR A 461 -29.28 5.62 -10.04
C THR A 461 -29.99 4.31 -10.30
N MET A 462 -30.07 3.44 -9.28
CA MET A 462 -30.92 2.25 -9.34
C MET A 462 -32.37 2.65 -9.59
N PHE A 463 -33.06 1.94 -10.49
CA PHE A 463 -34.45 2.25 -10.86
C PHE A 463 -34.67 3.69 -11.38
N GLY A 464 -33.61 4.37 -11.82
CA GLY A 464 -33.63 5.78 -12.18
C GLY A 464 -34.29 6.13 -13.51
N SER A 465 -34.69 5.13 -14.31
CA SER A 465 -35.40 5.33 -15.57
C SER A 465 -36.90 5.56 -15.38
N ASN A 466 -37.55 6.18 -16.36
CA ASN A 466 -39.02 6.22 -16.50
C ASN A 466 -39.57 4.94 -17.13
N GLU A 467 -38.72 4.13 -17.74
CA GLU A 467 -39.09 2.89 -18.40
C GLU A 467 -39.12 1.74 -17.40
N ARG A 468 -40.12 0.87 -17.57
CA ARG A 468 -40.34 -0.32 -16.76
C ARG A 468 -40.22 -1.54 -17.67
N SER A 469 -39.47 -2.55 -17.21
CA SER A 469 -39.37 -3.81 -17.93
C SER A 469 -40.74 -4.45 -18.07
N ARG A 470 -41.09 -4.83 -19.30
CA ARG A 470 -42.34 -5.53 -19.61
C ARG A 470 -42.32 -6.97 -19.09
N GLU A 471 -41.13 -7.56 -18.98
CA GLU A 471 -40.92 -8.94 -18.57
C GLU A 471 -40.73 -9.03 -17.05
N ASN A 472 -39.81 -8.24 -16.49
CA ASN A 472 -39.38 -8.35 -15.10
C ASN A 472 -40.09 -7.39 -14.13
N SER A 473 -40.88 -6.44 -14.68
CA SER A 473 -41.72 -5.53 -13.90
C SER A 473 -40.98 -4.59 -12.94
N TRP A 474 -39.66 -4.41 -13.06
CA TRP A 474 -38.92 -3.34 -12.38
C TRP A 474 -38.51 -2.21 -13.33
N TYR A 475 -38.20 -1.05 -12.75
CA TYR A 475 -37.72 0.09 -13.52
C TYR A 475 -36.27 -0.11 -13.93
N PHE A 476 -35.89 0.35 -15.11
CA PHE A 476 -34.50 0.28 -15.54
C PHE A 476 -33.61 1.19 -14.67
N HIS A 477 -32.36 0.81 -14.51
CA HIS A 477 -31.33 1.60 -13.84
C HIS A 477 -30.77 2.65 -14.80
N ARG A 478 -30.33 3.80 -14.27
CA ARG A 478 -29.88 4.93 -15.08
C ARG A 478 -28.52 5.44 -14.63
N MET A 479 -27.61 5.60 -15.57
CA MET A 479 -26.36 6.35 -15.40
C MET A 479 -26.53 7.74 -16.02
N ASN A 480 -26.03 8.75 -15.32
CA ASN A 480 -25.88 10.10 -15.87
C ASN A 480 -24.45 10.57 -15.66
N LEU A 481 -23.85 11.13 -16.70
CA LEU A 481 -22.55 11.79 -16.64
C LEU A 481 -22.67 13.16 -17.30
N ASP A 482 -22.31 14.22 -16.58
CA ASP A 482 -22.22 15.57 -17.13
C ASP A 482 -20.79 15.84 -17.62
N ILE A 483 -20.64 16.25 -18.88
CA ILE A 483 -19.35 16.49 -19.56
C ILE A 483 -19.38 17.81 -20.37
N ASN A 484 -18.20 18.28 -20.79
CA ASN A 484 -18.06 19.44 -21.68
C ASN A 484 -17.89 19.02 -23.15
N ALA A 485 -18.09 19.96 -24.09
CA ALA A 485 -18.13 19.71 -25.53
C ALA A 485 -16.87 19.05 -26.14
N GLN A 486 -15.71 19.17 -25.51
CA GLN A 486 -14.46 18.56 -25.96
C GLN A 486 -14.44 17.02 -25.80
N ASN A 487 -15.37 16.45 -25.04
CA ASN A 487 -15.42 15.04 -24.63
C ASN A 487 -16.65 14.29 -25.16
N ILE A 488 -17.34 14.81 -26.18
CA ILE A 488 -18.53 14.13 -26.75
C ILE A 488 -18.12 12.86 -27.53
N GLY A 489 -16.90 12.87 -28.06
CA GLY A 489 -16.43 11.91 -29.06
C GLY A 489 -16.28 10.47 -28.56
N LEU A 490 -16.11 10.26 -27.25
CA LEU A 490 -15.70 8.97 -26.70
C LEU A 490 -16.85 8.17 -26.05
N LEU A 491 -18.09 8.68 -26.13
CA LEU A 491 -19.29 8.04 -25.57
C LEU A 491 -20.32 7.62 -26.63
N ARG A 492 -19.93 7.64 -27.92
CA ARG A 492 -20.73 7.11 -29.04
C ARG A 492 -20.35 5.65 -29.30
N GLY A 493 -20.93 4.72 -28.55
CA GLY A 493 -20.66 3.28 -28.71
C GLY A 493 -21.77 2.35 -28.26
N ASP A 494 -22.32 2.50 -27.05
CA ASP A 494 -23.08 1.41 -26.41
C ASP A 494 -24.46 1.84 -25.85
N ASN A 495 -25.39 2.28 -26.70
CA ASN A 495 -26.73 2.70 -26.29
C ASN A 495 -26.74 3.81 -25.20
N ALA A 496 -25.71 4.65 -25.16
CA ALA A 496 -25.68 5.85 -24.34
C ALA A 496 -26.21 7.04 -25.17
N GLU A 497 -27.28 7.68 -24.71
CA GLU A 497 -27.81 8.89 -25.34
C GLU A 497 -26.98 10.10 -24.90
N VAL A 498 -26.45 10.84 -25.88
CA VAL A 498 -25.70 12.08 -25.63
C VAL A 498 -26.55 13.27 -26.03
N LYS A 499 -26.96 14.08 -25.05
CA LYS A 499 -27.83 15.26 -25.24
C LYS A 499 -27.11 16.54 -24.83
N LYS A 500 -27.31 17.62 -25.60
CA LYS A 500 -26.80 18.95 -25.24
C LYS A 500 -27.63 19.52 -24.08
N SER A 501 -26.99 20.00 -23.03
CA SER A 501 -27.65 20.47 -21.80
C SER A 501 -27.30 21.94 -21.53
N GLY A 502 -28.20 22.88 -21.88
CA GLY A 502 -28.02 24.31 -21.60
C GLY A 502 -27.00 25.03 -22.51
N SER A 503 -26.16 25.91 -21.92
CA SER A 503 -25.22 26.82 -22.64
C SER A 503 -24.26 26.11 -23.60
N LEU A 504 -23.64 26.86 -24.52
CA LEU A 504 -22.93 26.38 -25.73
C LEU A 504 -21.98 25.17 -25.57
N ASP A 505 -21.41 24.90 -24.38
CA ASP A 505 -20.35 23.91 -24.15
C ASP A 505 -20.69 22.70 -23.22
N LYS A 506 -21.95 22.46 -22.84
CA LYS A 506 -22.32 21.38 -21.88
C LYS A 506 -23.11 20.23 -22.51
N TRP A 507 -22.74 19.00 -22.16
CA TRP A 507 -23.30 17.76 -22.68
C TRP A 507 -23.57 16.78 -21.56
N LYS A 508 -24.65 16.02 -21.69
CA LYS A 508 -25.06 15.01 -20.74
C LYS A 508 -25.11 13.67 -21.44
N VAL A 509 -24.45 12.68 -20.84
CA VAL A 509 -24.46 11.29 -21.30
C VAL A 509 -25.34 10.50 -20.36
N GLU A 510 -26.28 9.79 -20.95
CA GLU A 510 -27.27 8.99 -20.23
C GLU A 510 -27.24 7.56 -20.76
N ALA A 511 -27.14 6.59 -19.86
CA ALA A 511 -27.27 5.19 -20.22
C ALA A 511 -28.31 4.52 -19.32
N VAL A 512 -29.09 3.62 -19.90
CA VAL A 512 -30.15 2.88 -19.21
C VAL A 512 -29.89 1.39 -19.40
N ARG A 513 -30.00 0.62 -18.32
CA ARG A 513 -29.81 -0.84 -18.31
C ARG A 513 -30.84 -1.51 -17.41
N GLU A 514 -31.23 -2.73 -17.76
CA GLU A 514 -32.22 -3.49 -17.01
C GLU A 514 -31.62 -4.10 -15.75
N ASP A 515 -30.37 -4.55 -15.82
CA ASP A 515 -29.61 -5.08 -14.69
C ASP A 515 -28.65 -4.00 -14.14
N TYR A 516 -28.64 -3.83 -12.82
CA TYR A 516 -27.79 -2.85 -12.17
C TYR A 516 -26.30 -3.18 -12.28
N SER A 517 -25.94 -4.47 -12.24
CA SER A 517 -24.55 -4.93 -12.38
C SER A 517 -24.00 -4.64 -13.78
N GLU A 518 -24.83 -4.70 -14.82
CA GLU A 518 -24.46 -4.26 -16.17
C GLU A 518 -24.23 -2.75 -16.23
N LEU A 519 -25.10 -1.96 -15.57
CA LEU A 519 -24.94 -0.50 -15.49
C LEU A 519 -23.65 -0.12 -14.76
N VAL A 520 -23.33 -0.78 -13.64
CA VAL A 520 -22.10 -0.57 -12.88
C VAL A 520 -20.88 -0.99 -13.70
N SER A 521 -20.97 -2.10 -14.45
CA SER A 521 -19.88 -2.55 -15.34
C SER A 521 -19.63 -1.53 -16.45
N PHE A 522 -20.68 -1.00 -17.06
CA PHE A 522 -20.60 0.09 -18.04
C PHE A 522 -20.09 1.41 -17.43
N ALA A 523 -20.48 1.73 -16.21
CA ALA A 523 -19.97 2.89 -15.49
C ALA A 523 -18.46 2.76 -15.20
N LYS A 524 -17.99 1.55 -14.90
CA LYS A 524 -16.56 1.26 -14.68
C LYS A 524 -15.72 1.44 -15.94
N THR A 525 -16.26 1.09 -17.11
CA THR A 525 -15.56 1.39 -18.37
C THR A 525 -15.38 2.91 -18.44
N ILE A 526 -16.45 3.69 -18.30
CA ILE A 526 -16.40 5.15 -18.36
C ILE A 526 -15.50 5.77 -17.28
N SER A 527 -15.38 5.16 -16.10
CA SER A 527 -14.52 5.63 -15.00
C SER A 527 -13.01 5.58 -15.24
N GLY A 528 -12.55 5.00 -16.36
CA GLY A 528 -11.16 5.10 -16.83
C GLY A 528 -10.73 6.54 -17.21
N LEU A 529 -11.69 7.46 -17.27
CA LEU A 529 -11.48 8.90 -17.37
C LEU A 529 -10.93 9.51 -16.09
N ASP A 530 -9.84 10.27 -16.18
CA ASP A 530 -9.33 11.04 -15.04
C ASP A 530 -10.44 11.85 -14.33
N GLU A 531 -10.50 11.62 -13.02
CA GLU A 531 -11.23 12.39 -12.00
C GLU A 531 -12.76 12.37 -12.10
N LEU A 532 -13.38 11.18 -12.19
CA LEU A 532 -14.82 11.02 -11.96
C LEU A 532 -15.17 10.91 -10.47
N LEU A 533 -16.15 11.70 -10.01
CA LEU A 533 -16.78 11.54 -8.70
C LEU A 533 -18.02 10.66 -8.83
N LEU A 534 -17.96 9.45 -8.29
CA LEU A 534 -19.08 8.50 -8.31
C LEU A 534 -20.14 8.87 -7.27
N VAL A 535 -21.40 8.87 -7.69
CA VAL A 535 -22.55 9.10 -6.79
C VAL A 535 -23.60 8.02 -7.04
N GLU A 536 -23.78 7.16 -6.05
CA GLU A 536 -24.73 6.03 -6.11
C GLU A 536 -26.05 6.38 -5.42
N LYS A 537 -27.15 6.15 -6.14
CA LYS A 537 -28.51 6.50 -5.74
C LYS A 537 -29.48 5.37 -6.05
N ALA A 538 -30.69 5.44 -5.49
CA ALA A 538 -31.80 4.56 -5.82
C ALA A 538 -33.14 5.32 -5.82
N GLN A 539 -33.91 5.17 -6.91
CA GLN A 539 -35.24 5.76 -7.09
C GLN A 539 -36.33 4.83 -6.56
N LEU A 540 -36.36 4.64 -5.23
CA LEU A 540 -37.27 3.67 -4.59
C LEU A 540 -38.72 4.16 -4.51
N THR A 541 -38.96 5.47 -4.45
CA THR A 541 -40.29 6.08 -4.39
C THR A 541 -40.57 6.97 -5.60
N SER A 542 -41.78 7.53 -5.68
CA SER A 542 -42.12 8.55 -6.69
C SER A 542 -41.50 9.94 -6.44
N LYS A 543 -40.84 10.16 -5.29
CA LYS A 543 -40.20 11.45 -4.92
C LYS A 543 -38.73 11.50 -5.36
N ALA A 544 -37.88 12.29 -4.71
CA ALA A 544 -36.44 12.34 -5.02
C ALA A 544 -35.74 10.98 -4.82
N PRO A 545 -34.59 10.68 -5.46
CA PRO A 545 -33.82 9.46 -5.19
C PRO A 545 -33.20 9.45 -3.78
N PHE A 546 -32.97 8.24 -3.25
CA PHE A 546 -32.17 7.97 -2.05
C PHE A 546 -30.70 7.83 -2.43
N TYR A 547 -29.79 8.20 -1.52
CA TYR A 547 -28.36 7.88 -1.63
C TYR A 547 -28.10 6.51 -1.03
N GLN A 548 -27.16 5.78 -1.61
CA GLN A 548 -26.61 4.58 -0.98
C GLN A 548 -25.56 5.01 0.05
N MET A 549 -25.76 4.62 1.29
CA MET A 549 -25.03 5.22 2.41
C MET A 549 -24.81 4.20 3.53
N PRO A 550 -23.60 4.11 4.09
CA PRO A 550 -23.33 3.25 5.23
C PRO A 550 -24.23 3.59 6.43
N ALA A 551 -24.62 2.59 7.21
CA ALA A 551 -25.50 2.77 8.36
C ALA A 551 -24.95 3.80 9.37
N SER A 552 -23.62 3.84 9.57
CA SER A 552 -22.98 4.83 10.44
C SER A 552 -23.05 6.28 9.95
N HIS A 553 -23.41 6.51 8.69
CA HIS A 553 -23.57 7.86 8.12
C HIS A 553 -24.99 8.38 8.23
N VAL A 554 -25.94 7.55 8.67
CA VAL A 554 -27.33 7.94 8.90
C VAL A 554 -27.42 8.68 10.23
N HIS A 555 -28.11 9.82 10.24
CA HIS A 555 -28.37 10.59 11.46
C HIS A 555 -29.89 10.80 11.65
N GLU A 556 -30.26 11.27 12.84
CA GLU A 556 -31.61 11.80 13.12
C GLU A 556 -32.06 12.78 12.04
N ASN A 557 -33.38 12.85 11.79
CA ASN A 557 -33.98 13.72 10.78
C ASN A 557 -33.59 13.39 9.32
N MET A 558 -32.83 12.31 9.07
CA MET A 558 -32.75 11.73 7.74
C MET A 558 -33.99 10.88 7.44
N THR A 559 -34.22 10.57 6.18
CA THR A 559 -35.34 9.73 5.72
C THR A 559 -34.80 8.43 5.16
N LEU A 560 -35.36 7.31 5.60
CA LEU A 560 -35.09 5.99 5.04
C LEU A 560 -36.30 5.45 4.28
N ALA A 561 -36.04 4.56 3.33
CA ALA A 561 -37.08 3.82 2.63
C ALA A 561 -37.62 2.69 3.51
N PHE A 562 -38.95 2.69 3.73
CA PHE A 562 -39.63 1.74 4.59
C PHE A 562 -40.85 1.15 3.88
N PHE A 563 -41.11 -0.15 4.01
CA PHE A 563 -42.24 -0.83 3.39
C PHE A 563 -43.48 -0.79 4.30
N ASN A 564 -44.55 -0.15 3.84
CA ASN A 564 -45.85 -0.18 4.51
C ASN A 564 -46.69 -1.38 4.03
N HIS A 565 -46.98 -2.28 4.96
CA HIS A 565 -47.78 -3.48 4.73
C HIS A 565 -49.24 -3.23 4.35
N LYS A 566 -49.86 -2.18 4.89
CA LYS A 566 -51.27 -1.87 4.64
C LYS A 566 -51.50 -1.41 3.20
N ASP A 567 -50.61 -0.54 2.73
CA ASP A 567 -50.71 0.09 1.42
C ASP A 567 -49.87 -0.63 0.34
N LYS A 568 -49.06 -1.63 0.75
CA LYS A 568 -48.13 -2.40 -0.09
C LYS A 568 -47.21 -1.52 -0.93
N LYS A 569 -46.70 -0.46 -0.32
CA LYS A 569 -45.87 0.56 -0.96
C LYS A 569 -44.64 0.90 -0.12
N ILE A 570 -43.64 1.47 -0.79
CA ILE A 570 -42.50 2.09 -0.10
C ILE A 570 -42.90 3.49 0.35
N GLU A 571 -42.69 3.76 1.62
CA GLU A 571 -42.87 5.03 2.28
C GLU A 571 -41.52 5.63 2.67
N GLU A 572 -41.56 6.92 2.95
CA GLU A 572 -40.42 7.71 3.38
C GLU A 572 -40.63 8.06 4.84
N LEU A 573 -39.92 7.37 5.72
CA LEU A 573 -40.03 7.59 7.17
C LEU A 573 -38.79 8.27 7.70
N MET A 574 -39.02 9.19 8.63
CA MET A 574 -37.92 9.89 9.28
C MET A 574 -37.26 9.03 10.35
N VAL A 575 -35.94 9.12 10.41
CA VAL A 575 -35.10 8.57 11.47
C VAL A 575 -35.31 9.41 12.72
N ALA A 576 -35.87 8.76 13.75
CA ALA A 576 -36.09 9.37 15.06
C ALA A 576 -34.83 9.31 15.92
N GLU A 577 -34.08 8.20 15.83
CA GLU A 577 -32.91 7.94 16.66
C GLU A 577 -31.92 7.01 15.96
N VAL A 578 -30.63 7.24 16.20
CA VAL A 578 -29.53 6.36 15.76
C VAL A 578 -28.63 6.10 16.96
N GLU A 579 -28.52 4.83 17.36
CA GLU A 579 -27.68 4.38 18.46
C GLU A 579 -26.55 3.51 17.92
N THR A 580 -25.37 3.68 18.50
CA THR A 580 -24.26 2.73 18.33
C THR A 580 -24.28 1.80 19.53
N ILE A 581 -24.39 0.49 19.30
CA ILE A 581 -24.53 -0.53 20.34
C ILE A 581 -23.44 -1.59 20.22
N ASP A 582 -22.99 -2.14 21.34
CA ASP A 582 -22.21 -3.36 21.34
C ASP A 582 -23.12 -4.54 20.96
N TYR A 583 -22.70 -5.31 19.96
CA TYR A 583 -23.42 -6.47 19.47
C TYR A 583 -22.53 -7.71 19.55
N GLU A 584 -23.08 -8.81 20.06
CA GLU A 584 -22.48 -10.13 20.04
C GLU A 584 -23.54 -11.14 19.58
N GLY A 585 -23.32 -11.76 18.42
CA GLY A 585 -24.31 -12.66 17.83
C GLY A 585 -23.96 -13.05 16.41
N PHE A 586 -24.92 -13.61 15.66
CA PHE A 586 -24.72 -13.86 14.24
C PHE A 586 -25.16 -12.64 13.43
N VAL A 587 -24.43 -12.34 12.38
CA VAL A 587 -24.85 -11.43 11.32
C VAL A 587 -25.05 -12.20 10.02
N TYR A 588 -25.85 -11.63 9.14
CA TYR A 588 -26.40 -12.26 7.96
C TYR A 588 -26.29 -11.30 6.78
N ASP A 589 -26.07 -11.82 5.58
CA ASP A 589 -26.20 -11.02 4.36
C ASP A 589 -26.97 -11.82 3.31
N LEU A 590 -27.81 -11.12 2.55
CA LEU A 590 -28.59 -11.70 1.47
C LEU A 590 -28.12 -11.07 0.17
N SER A 591 -27.61 -11.90 -0.73
CA SER A 591 -27.52 -11.49 -2.14
C SER A 591 -28.89 -11.70 -2.76
N VAL A 592 -29.36 -10.68 -3.47
CA VAL A 592 -30.66 -10.70 -4.15
C VAL A 592 -30.44 -10.43 -5.62
N GLU A 593 -30.84 -11.40 -6.42
CA GLU A 593 -30.66 -11.42 -7.87
C GLU A 593 -31.32 -10.19 -8.53
N HIS A 594 -30.57 -9.54 -9.43
CA HIS A 594 -30.94 -8.35 -10.24
C HIS A 594 -31.29 -7.06 -9.48
N LEU A 595 -31.95 -7.15 -8.34
CA LEU A 595 -32.47 -6.00 -7.61
C LEU A 595 -31.50 -5.46 -6.57
N HIS A 596 -30.53 -6.25 -6.09
CA HIS A 596 -29.51 -5.84 -5.12
C HIS A 596 -30.05 -5.19 -3.85
N ASN A 597 -31.31 -5.47 -3.50
CA ASN A 597 -31.97 -4.96 -2.31
C ASN A 597 -33.02 -5.94 -1.80
N PHE A 598 -33.34 -5.84 -0.51
CA PHE A 598 -34.43 -6.59 0.13
C PHE A 598 -35.03 -5.79 1.28
N ILE A 599 -36.19 -6.24 1.74
CA ILE A 599 -36.88 -5.66 2.89
C ILE A 599 -36.59 -6.50 4.15
N VAL A 600 -36.04 -5.85 5.17
CA VAL A 600 -35.74 -6.44 6.48
C VAL A 600 -36.18 -5.51 7.60
N ASP A 601 -36.94 -6.02 8.57
CA ASP A 601 -37.61 -5.25 9.62
C ASP A 601 -38.52 -4.12 9.08
N GLY A 602 -38.89 -4.22 7.79
CA GLY A 602 -39.60 -3.18 7.05
C GLY A 602 -38.71 -2.15 6.36
N PHE A 603 -37.41 -2.13 6.63
CA PHE A 603 -36.44 -1.25 5.96
C PHE A 603 -36.01 -1.84 4.62
N VAL A 604 -35.81 -0.99 3.61
CA VAL A 604 -35.17 -1.41 2.35
C VAL A 604 -33.65 -1.24 2.50
N VAL A 605 -32.89 -2.32 2.30
CA VAL A 605 -31.42 -2.35 2.49
C VAL A 605 -30.69 -2.95 1.28
N HIS A 606 -29.37 -2.73 1.17
CA HIS A 606 -28.50 -3.17 0.05
C HIS A 606 -27.59 -4.36 0.47
N ASN A 607 -26.96 -5.09 -0.48
CA ASN A 607 -25.99 -6.20 -0.26
C ASN A 607 -24.48 -5.80 -0.41
N SER A 608 -23.47 -6.66 -0.09
CA SER A 608 -22.03 -6.30 0.15
C SER A 608 -20.96 -6.37 -1.01
N ILE A 609 -19.91 -5.48 -1.08
CA ILE A 609 -18.77 -5.40 -2.10
C ILE A 609 -17.44 -4.62 -1.59
N TYR A 610 -16.14 -4.89 -2.01
CA TYR A 610 -14.81 -4.23 -1.58
C TYR A 610 -13.63 -4.06 -2.65
N SER A 611 -12.60 -3.13 -2.55
CA SER A 611 -11.31 -3.08 -3.39
C SER A 611 -10.27 -1.92 -3.08
N TRP A 612 -8.93 -2.12 -2.95
CA TRP A 612 -7.91 -1.04 -3.22
C TRP A 612 -6.44 -1.40 -3.57
N ARG A 613 -5.96 -2.64 -3.44
CA ARG A 613 -4.59 -3.02 -3.90
C ARG A 613 -4.55 -3.67 -5.30
N GLY A 614 -5.64 -3.57 -6.04
CA GLY A 614 -6.04 -4.62 -6.98
C GLY A 614 -6.40 -5.93 -6.25
N ALA A 615 -5.95 -6.12 -5.00
CA ALA A 615 -6.51 -7.04 -4.04
C ALA A 615 -7.99 -6.74 -3.87
N ASP A 616 -8.78 -7.66 -4.38
CA ASP A 616 -10.21 -7.56 -4.41
C ASP A 616 -10.72 -8.41 -3.25
N VAL A 617 -11.11 -7.79 -2.12
CA VAL A 617 -11.79 -8.54 -1.03
C VAL A 617 -13.13 -9.09 -1.54
N ARG A 618 -13.67 -8.60 -2.68
CA ARG A 618 -14.71 -9.35 -3.40
C ARG A 618 -14.25 -10.73 -3.82
N SER A 619 -12.97 -11.03 -4.03
CA SER A 619 -12.52 -12.40 -4.38
C SER A 619 -12.92 -13.40 -3.29
N MET A 620 -12.84 -12.99 -2.02
CA MET A 620 -13.23 -13.82 -0.88
C MET A 620 -14.76 -13.84 -0.70
N LEU A 621 -15.44 -12.69 -0.86
CA LEU A 621 -16.91 -12.63 -0.83
C LEU A 621 -17.59 -13.34 -2.03
N ASN A 622 -16.98 -13.25 -3.21
CA ASN A 622 -17.36 -13.90 -4.45
C ASN A 622 -17.00 -15.38 -4.44
N PHE A 623 -16.13 -15.85 -3.53
CA PHE A 623 -15.75 -17.25 -3.50
C PHE A 623 -16.99 -18.15 -3.37
N GLU A 624 -17.87 -17.82 -2.43
CA GLU A 624 -19.13 -18.54 -2.25
C GLU A 624 -20.10 -18.32 -3.45
N ARG A 625 -19.98 -17.21 -4.21
CA ARG A 625 -20.75 -16.99 -5.45
C ARG A 625 -20.23 -17.85 -6.62
N ASP A 626 -18.91 -17.92 -6.77
CA ASP A 626 -18.25 -18.69 -7.83
C ASP A 626 -18.30 -20.19 -7.56
N TYR A 627 -18.40 -20.55 -6.27
CA TYR A 627 -18.48 -21.91 -5.78
C TYR A 627 -19.66 -22.07 -4.81
N PRO A 628 -20.91 -22.17 -5.31
CA PRO A 628 -22.12 -22.21 -4.47
C PRO A 628 -22.15 -23.33 -3.42
N ASN A 629 -21.45 -24.44 -3.66
CA ASN A 629 -21.34 -25.55 -2.71
C ASN A 629 -20.15 -25.39 -1.74
N SER A 630 -19.66 -24.17 -1.50
CA SER A 630 -18.48 -23.94 -0.68
C SER A 630 -18.75 -24.17 0.80
N GLN A 631 -17.84 -24.85 1.47
CA GLN A 631 -17.84 -25.05 2.91
C GLN A 631 -17.04 -23.93 3.61
N VAL A 632 -17.41 -23.57 4.83
CA VAL A 632 -16.78 -22.46 5.59
C VAL A 632 -16.27 -22.97 6.95
N VAL A 633 -15.02 -22.68 7.31
CA VAL A 633 -14.45 -22.98 8.64
C VAL A 633 -13.77 -21.74 9.24
N LYS A 634 -13.87 -21.52 10.56
CA LYS A 634 -13.23 -20.39 11.27
C LYS A 634 -12.15 -20.87 12.25
N LEU A 635 -11.00 -20.18 12.27
CA LEU A 635 -9.88 -20.43 13.19
C LEU A 635 -9.58 -19.20 14.05
N GLU A 636 -9.81 -19.31 15.36
CA GLU A 636 -9.74 -18.19 16.32
C GLU A 636 -8.65 -18.34 17.41
N GLN A 637 -8.22 -19.56 17.70
CA GLN A 637 -7.22 -19.86 18.74
C GLN A 637 -5.79 -19.62 18.23
N ASN A 638 -5.03 -18.71 18.87
CA ASN A 638 -3.62 -18.43 18.60
C ASN A 638 -2.68 -19.36 19.38
N TYR A 639 -1.67 -19.91 18.69
CA TYR A 639 -0.68 -20.84 19.25
C TYR A 639 0.76 -20.31 19.28
N ARG A 640 0.99 -19.06 18.86
CA ARG A 640 2.34 -18.52 18.65
C ARG A 640 2.84 -17.69 19.82
N SER A 641 2.06 -16.67 20.17
CA SER A 641 2.50 -15.59 21.05
C SER A 641 1.94 -15.78 22.46
N THR A 642 2.70 -15.34 23.47
CA THR A 642 2.22 -15.26 24.86
C THR A 642 1.02 -14.32 24.99
N LYS A 643 0.24 -14.45 26.07
CA LYS A 643 -0.97 -13.63 26.25
C LYS A 643 -0.65 -12.14 26.27
N ASN A 644 0.41 -11.69 26.94
CA ASN A 644 0.75 -10.27 27.01
C ASN A 644 1.08 -9.68 25.63
N ILE A 645 1.86 -10.40 24.81
CA ILE A 645 2.18 -9.97 23.43
C ILE A 645 0.92 -9.94 22.58
N LEU A 646 0.09 -10.98 22.66
CA LEU A 646 -1.14 -11.07 21.87
C LEU A 646 -2.14 -9.96 22.26
N LEU A 647 -2.32 -9.71 23.57
CA LEU A 647 -3.17 -8.63 24.07
C LEU A 647 -2.66 -7.26 23.63
N ALA A 648 -1.37 -6.97 23.82
CA ALA A 648 -0.80 -5.69 23.38
C ALA A 648 -0.92 -5.49 21.87
N ALA A 649 -0.63 -6.51 21.06
CA ALA A 649 -0.82 -6.45 19.62
C ALA A 649 -2.29 -6.22 19.26
N SER A 650 -3.21 -6.88 20.00
CA SER A 650 -4.65 -6.74 19.82
C SER A 650 -5.14 -5.32 20.15
N GLU A 651 -4.62 -4.70 21.22
CA GLU A 651 -4.93 -3.32 21.59
C GLU A 651 -4.36 -2.32 20.60
N VAL A 652 -3.12 -2.52 20.09
CA VAL A 652 -2.60 -1.71 19.00
C VAL A 652 -3.52 -1.82 17.79
N ILE A 653 -3.75 -3.01 17.25
CA ILE A 653 -4.56 -3.16 16.03
C ILE A 653 -6.03 -2.77 16.21
N LYS A 654 -6.56 -2.75 17.43
CA LYS A 654 -7.92 -2.27 17.74
C LYS A 654 -8.10 -0.78 17.39
N ASN A 655 -7.01 -0.01 17.40
CA ASN A 655 -7.03 1.38 16.95
C ASN A 655 -7.16 1.52 15.41
N ASN A 656 -7.14 0.41 14.66
CA ASN A 656 -7.59 0.38 13.26
C ASN A 656 -9.09 0.22 13.17
N VAL A 657 -9.78 1.31 12.91
CA VAL A 657 -11.25 1.33 12.98
C VAL A 657 -11.91 0.79 11.70
N THR A 658 -11.15 0.49 10.64
CA THR A 658 -11.63 -0.26 9.45
C THR A 658 -11.54 -1.78 9.64
N ARG A 659 -11.06 -2.27 10.80
CA ARG A 659 -10.90 -3.70 11.08
C ARG A 659 -12.10 -4.24 11.85
N ARG A 660 -12.51 -5.46 11.49
CA ARG A 660 -13.55 -6.23 12.17
C ARG A 660 -12.98 -6.87 13.42
N GLU A 661 -13.75 -6.83 14.51
CA GLU A 661 -13.31 -7.43 15.75
C GLU A 661 -13.09 -8.94 15.56
N LYS A 662 -11.87 -9.35 15.85
CA LYS A 662 -11.43 -10.73 15.85
C LYS A 662 -10.79 -11.01 17.19
N THR A 663 -11.47 -11.83 17.98
CA THR A 663 -10.95 -12.23 19.28
C THR A 663 -9.97 -13.38 19.09
N LEU A 664 -8.71 -13.03 18.86
CA LEU A 664 -7.63 -14.01 18.96
C LEU A 664 -7.38 -14.30 20.43
N TRP A 665 -7.51 -15.56 20.83
CA TRP A 665 -7.27 -15.98 22.20
C TRP A 665 -6.20 -17.08 22.23
N THR A 666 -5.44 -17.19 23.32
CA THR A 666 -4.42 -18.24 23.49
C THR A 666 -4.54 -18.95 24.83
N GLN A 667 -4.27 -20.25 24.85
CA GLN A 667 -4.14 -21.06 26.07
C GLN A 667 -2.72 -21.00 26.66
N GLY A 668 -1.78 -20.32 25.98
CA GLY A 668 -0.40 -20.17 26.44
C GLY A 668 -0.28 -19.41 27.76
N GLU A 669 0.92 -19.43 28.31
CA GLU A 669 1.25 -18.64 29.50
C GLU A 669 1.15 -17.14 29.23
N SER A 670 1.03 -16.34 30.30
CA SER A 670 0.94 -14.88 30.16
C SER A 670 2.19 -14.28 29.51
N GLY A 671 3.36 -14.88 29.75
CA GLY A 671 4.65 -14.38 29.30
C GLY A 671 5.11 -13.14 30.06
N GLU A 672 6.27 -12.61 29.68
CA GLU A 672 6.77 -11.36 30.23
C GLU A 672 6.00 -10.14 29.70
N LYS A 673 6.15 -9.00 30.38
CA LYS A 673 5.65 -7.71 29.90
C LYS A 673 6.52 -7.17 28.77
N ILE A 674 5.96 -6.31 27.94
CA ILE A 674 6.66 -5.65 26.84
C ILE A 674 7.60 -4.59 27.42
N THR A 675 8.86 -4.63 27.04
CA THR A 675 9.84 -3.63 27.49
C THR A 675 9.88 -2.48 26.48
N VAL A 676 9.64 -1.26 26.95
CA VAL A 676 9.78 -0.03 26.16
C VAL A 676 10.98 0.76 26.68
N TYR A 677 11.91 1.12 25.80
CA TYR A 677 13.13 1.85 26.16
C TYR A 677 13.30 3.14 25.36
N GLU A 678 13.64 4.21 26.05
CA GLU A 678 14.03 5.50 25.48
C GLU A 678 15.56 5.64 25.44
N ALA A 679 16.14 5.47 24.27
CA ALA A 679 17.55 5.68 24.00
C ALA A 679 17.88 7.16 23.75
N ILE A 680 19.11 7.58 24.08
CA ILE A 680 19.56 8.94 23.77
C ILE A 680 19.67 9.14 22.25
N ASN A 681 20.19 8.16 21.50
CA ASN A 681 20.37 8.23 20.05
C ASN A 681 20.32 6.85 19.38
N GLU A 682 20.43 6.81 18.05
CA GLU A 682 20.37 5.57 17.26
C GLU A 682 21.46 4.54 17.62
N GLN A 683 22.62 4.97 18.13
CA GLN A 683 23.66 4.04 18.57
C GLN A 683 23.30 3.43 19.93
N ALA A 684 22.81 4.25 20.87
CA ALA A 684 22.38 3.80 22.19
C ALA A 684 21.21 2.81 22.11
N GLU A 685 20.29 3.01 21.16
CA GLU A 685 19.20 2.08 20.84
C GLU A 685 19.73 0.66 20.54
N VAL A 686 20.75 0.56 19.68
CA VAL A 686 21.32 -0.74 19.29
C VAL A 686 22.14 -1.36 20.42
N VAL A 687 22.89 -0.54 21.16
CA VAL A 687 23.68 -1.01 22.31
C VAL A 687 22.76 -1.58 23.39
N PHE A 688 21.63 -0.93 23.68
CA PHE A 688 20.63 -1.46 24.61
C PHE A 688 20.08 -2.82 24.12
N ALA A 689 19.68 -2.91 22.84
CA ALA A 689 19.21 -4.17 22.26
C ALA A 689 20.25 -5.31 22.39
N ILE A 690 21.53 -5.02 22.13
CA ILE A 690 22.63 -5.98 22.28
C ILE A 690 22.80 -6.42 23.74
N ASN A 691 22.73 -5.50 24.69
CA ASN A 691 22.88 -5.82 26.11
C ASN A 691 21.73 -6.70 26.60
N GLN A 692 20.49 -6.38 26.23
CA GLN A 692 19.33 -7.20 26.56
C GLN A 692 19.40 -8.58 25.91
N MET A 693 19.83 -8.66 24.64
CA MET A 693 20.08 -9.92 23.97
C MET A 693 21.13 -10.77 24.72
N ARG A 694 22.27 -10.20 25.12
CA ARG A 694 23.31 -10.91 25.90
C ARG A 694 22.76 -11.42 27.24
N GLN A 695 21.93 -10.64 27.92
CA GLN A 695 21.29 -11.09 29.16
C GLN A 695 20.36 -12.28 28.94
N VAL A 696 19.56 -12.25 27.88
CA VAL A 696 18.65 -13.37 27.53
C VAL A 696 19.44 -14.61 27.12
N ILE A 697 20.50 -14.47 26.30
CA ILE A 697 21.40 -15.59 25.95
C ILE A 697 21.99 -16.23 27.21
N TYR A 698 22.47 -15.41 28.14
CA TYR A 698 23.09 -15.90 29.38
C TYR A 698 22.11 -16.59 30.33
N ARG A 699 20.87 -16.08 30.44
CA ARG A 699 19.87 -16.59 31.39
C ARG A 699 19.05 -17.75 30.84
N GLU A 700 18.82 -17.80 29.54
CA GLU A 700 17.83 -18.68 28.90
C GLU A 700 18.42 -19.60 27.81
N ASP A 701 19.75 -19.68 27.70
CA ASP A 701 20.48 -20.51 26.72
C ASP A 701 20.01 -20.32 25.26
N LYS A 702 19.61 -19.09 24.92
CA LYS A 702 19.20 -18.71 23.57
C LYS A 702 20.40 -18.53 22.65
N LYS A 703 20.19 -18.70 21.35
CA LYS A 703 21.19 -18.51 20.29
C LYS A 703 20.96 -17.19 19.55
N TYR A 704 21.95 -16.65 18.85
CA TYR A 704 21.79 -15.43 18.04
C TYR A 704 20.67 -15.57 16.99
N SER A 705 20.47 -16.78 16.45
CA SER A 705 19.37 -17.09 15.53
C SER A 705 17.96 -16.90 16.11
N ASP A 706 17.82 -16.85 17.44
CA ASP A 706 16.54 -16.66 18.13
C ASP A 706 16.11 -15.19 18.22
N PHE A 707 16.98 -14.27 17.78
CA PHE A 707 16.76 -12.82 17.88
C PHE A 707 16.56 -12.18 16.51
N ALA A 708 15.56 -11.30 16.42
CA ALA A 708 15.33 -10.48 15.24
C ALA A 708 15.18 -8.99 15.57
N PHE A 709 15.80 -8.15 14.74
CA PHE A 709 15.78 -6.70 14.83
C PHE A 709 14.95 -6.16 13.66
N PHE A 710 13.79 -5.58 13.97
CA PHE A 710 12.87 -5.01 13.02
C PHE A 710 13.03 -3.50 12.94
N TYR A 711 13.00 -2.98 11.72
CA TYR A 711 13.04 -1.54 11.43
C TYR A 711 12.09 -1.20 10.28
N ARG A 712 11.76 0.08 10.07
CA ARG A 712 10.79 0.50 9.04
C ARG A 712 11.42 0.74 7.68
N THR A 713 12.65 1.23 7.64
CA THR A 713 13.37 1.53 6.40
C THR A 713 14.75 0.91 6.40
N ASN A 714 15.22 0.49 5.22
CA ASN A 714 16.57 -0.08 5.07
C ASN A 714 17.68 0.91 5.46
N ALA A 715 17.41 2.22 5.45
CA ALA A 715 18.39 3.22 5.89
C ALA A 715 18.80 3.04 7.37
N GLN A 716 17.91 2.52 8.22
CA GLN A 716 18.19 2.27 9.64
C GLN A 716 19.21 1.13 9.87
N SER A 717 19.28 0.18 8.93
CA SER A 717 20.14 -1.00 9.08
C SER A 717 21.61 -0.66 9.27
N ARG A 718 22.11 0.37 8.58
CA ARG A 718 23.53 0.74 8.60
C ARG A 718 24.11 0.90 10.00
N VAL A 719 23.41 1.63 10.88
CA VAL A 719 23.90 1.88 12.25
C VAL A 719 23.85 0.61 13.10
N ILE A 720 22.84 -0.23 12.86
CA ILE A 720 22.69 -1.54 13.51
C ILE A 720 23.86 -2.44 13.11
N GLU A 721 24.13 -2.56 11.82
CA GLU A 721 25.23 -3.33 11.24
C GLU A 721 26.59 -2.87 11.78
N GLU A 722 26.89 -1.57 11.69
CA GLU A 722 28.14 -0.98 12.19
C GLU A 722 28.38 -1.31 13.68
N THR A 723 27.31 -1.29 14.49
CA THR A 723 27.40 -1.60 15.92
C THR A 723 27.55 -3.09 16.19
N LEU A 724 26.83 -3.96 15.48
CA LEU A 724 26.97 -5.42 15.62
C LEU A 724 28.36 -5.91 15.19
N ILE A 725 28.91 -5.35 14.11
CA ILE A 725 30.30 -5.62 13.66
C ILE A 725 31.28 -5.24 14.77
N LYS A 726 31.13 -4.05 15.36
CA LYS A 726 32.00 -3.56 16.43
C LYS A 726 31.95 -4.45 17.67
N GLU A 727 30.78 -4.98 18.01
CA GLU A 727 30.55 -5.87 19.15
C GLU A 727 30.86 -7.35 18.85
N GLY A 728 31.31 -7.67 17.63
CA GLY A 728 31.65 -9.03 17.20
C GLY A 728 30.46 -9.98 17.12
N ILE A 729 29.26 -9.45 16.88
CA ILE A 729 28.02 -10.23 16.85
C ILE A 729 27.70 -10.62 15.39
N PRO A 730 27.57 -11.91 15.09
CA PRO A 730 27.19 -12.36 13.76
C PRO A 730 25.75 -11.93 13.45
N TYR A 731 25.52 -11.37 12.27
CA TYR A 731 24.21 -10.89 11.85
C TYR A 731 23.96 -11.19 10.38
N LYS A 732 22.68 -11.19 9.98
CA LYS A 732 22.24 -11.32 8.59
C LYS A 732 21.15 -10.30 8.30
N MET A 733 21.19 -9.74 7.09
CA MET A 733 20.26 -8.70 6.62
C MET A 733 19.22 -9.29 5.67
N VAL A 734 17.98 -8.85 5.82
CA VAL A 734 16.84 -9.27 4.99
C VAL A 734 16.30 -8.03 4.28
N GLY A 735 16.50 -7.96 2.97
CA GLY A 735 16.02 -6.86 2.13
C GLY A 735 16.87 -5.60 2.07
N ALA A 736 18.18 -5.67 2.36
CA ALA A 736 19.14 -4.59 2.03
C ALA A 736 19.19 -4.35 0.50
N ILE A 737 20.02 -3.39 0.00
CA ILE A 737 20.30 -3.27 -1.45
C ILE A 737 20.58 -4.68 -1.94
N ARG A 738 19.65 -5.21 -2.74
CA ARG A 738 19.61 -6.64 -3.05
C ARG A 738 21.01 -7.00 -3.50
N PHE A 739 21.56 -8.09 -2.97
CA PHE A 739 22.88 -8.55 -3.38
C PHE A 739 23.02 -8.53 -4.92
N TYR A 740 21.95 -8.90 -5.62
CA TYR A 740 21.81 -8.88 -7.08
C TYR A 740 21.62 -7.50 -7.75
N GLN A 741 21.31 -6.44 -7.00
CA GLN A 741 21.21 -5.06 -7.50
C GLN A 741 22.56 -4.33 -7.51
N ARG A 742 23.59 -4.87 -6.84
CA ARG A 742 24.94 -4.29 -6.84
C ARG A 742 25.46 -4.22 -8.27
N LYS A 743 26.17 -3.13 -8.60
CA LYS A 743 26.59 -2.84 -9.98
C LYS A 743 27.33 -4.01 -10.61
N GLU A 744 28.33 -4.52 -9.90
CA GLU A 744 29.17 -5.63 -10.34
C GLU A 744 28.41 -6.94 -10.51
N ILE A 745 27.41 -7.19 -9.65
CA ILE A 745 26.55 -8.38 -9.77
C ILE A 745 25.60 -8.24 -10.96
N LYS A 746 24.97 -7.07 -11.14
CA LYS A 746 24.13 -6.79 -12.31
C LYS A 746 24.90 -6.89 -13.63
N ASP A 747 26.18 -6.49 -13.65
CA ASP A 747 27.02 -6.61 -14.85
C ASP A 747 27.27 -8.08 -15.19
N VAL A 748 27.60 -8.93 -14.20
CA VAL A 748 27.76 -10.37 -14.40
C VAL A 748 26.44 -11.03 -14.83
N ILE A 749 25.33 -10.69 -14.18
CA ILE A 749 23.99 -11.18 -14.56
C ILE A 749 23.64 -10.78 -15.99
N ALA A 750 23.99 -9.56 -16.42
CA ALA A 750 23.77 -9.11 -17.79
C ALA A 750 24.59 -9.92 -18.83
N TYR A 751 25.83 -10.32 -18.51
CA TYR A 751 26.57 -11.28 -19.34
C TYR A 751 25.84 -12.63 -19.42
N LEU A 752 25.44 -13.19 -18.27
CA LEU A 752 24.75 -14.48 -18.21
C LEU A 752 23.41 -14.44 -18.98
N ARG A 753 22.65 -13.35 -18.86
CA ARG A 753 21.42 -13.10 -19.62
C ARG A 753 21.67 -13.05 -21.12
N LEU A 754 22.68 -12.30 -21.57
CA LEU A 754 23.00 -12.17 -22.99
C LEU A 754 23.48 -13.50 -23.61
N ILE A 755 24.22 -14.30 -22.84
CA ILE A 755 24.64 -15.66 -23.22
C ILE A 755 23.39 -16.54 -23.48
N LEU A 756 22.38 -16.44 -22.63
CA LEU A 756 21.14 -17.21 -22.77
C LEU A 756 20.23 -16.69 -23.89
N ASN A 757 20.12 -15.37 -24.02
CA ASN A 757 19.23 -14.69 -24.96
C ASN A 757 19.90 -13.44 -25.55
N THR A 758 20.38 -13.55 -26.79
CA THR A 758 21.06 -12.46 -27.50
C THR A 758 20.13 -11.32 -27.93
N SER A 759 18.81 -11.50 -27.81
CA SER A 759 17.85 -10.43 -28.07
C SER A 759 17.70 -9.45 -26.91
N ASP A 760 18.29 -9.72 -25.74
CA ASP A 760 18.24 -8.82 -24.58
C ASP A 760 19.08 -7.56 -24.78
N ASN A 761 18.45 -6.56 -25.38
CA ASN A 761 19.05 -5.27 -25.67
C ASN A 761 19.45 -4.49 -24.40
N LEU A 762 18.70 -4.63 -23.29
CA LEU A 762 19.04 -3.93 -22.05
C LEU A 762 20.33 -4.47 -21.44
N SER A 763 20.45 -5.79 -21.34
CA SER A 763 21.68 -6.43 -20.87
C SER A 763 22.84 -6.11 -21.82
N LEU A 764 22.63 -6.22 -23.14
CA LEU A 764 23.64 -5.90 -24.13
C LEU A 764 24.21 -4.49 -23.96
N LEU A 765 23.35 -3.47 -23.93
CA LEU A 765 23.77 -2.06 -23.81
C LEU A 765 24.47 -1.78 -22.48
N ARG A 766 24.11 -2.50 -21.42
CA ARG A 766 24.77 -2.41 -20.11
C ARG A 766 26.23 -2.88 -20.15
N ILE A 767 26.51 -3.98 -20.82
CA ILE A 767 27.83 -4.64 -20.78
C ILE A 767 28.72 -4.40 -22.00
N LEU A 768 28.18 -3.83 -23.09
CA LEU A 768 28.89 -3.61 -24.35
C LEU A 768 30.24 -2.89 -24.15
N ASN A 769 30.27 -1.88 -23.26
CA ASN A 769 31.47 -1.12 -22.92
C ASN A 769 31.92 -1.31 -21.46
N VAL A 770 31.57 -2.44 -20.83
CA VAL A 770 32.02 -2.81 -19.48
C VAL A 770 32.60 -4.24 -19.50
N PRO A 771 33.93 -4.43 -19.33
CA PRO A 771 34.96 -3.42 -19.15
C PRO A 771 35.12 -2.45 -20.33
N ARG A 772 35.79 -1.31 -20.10
CA ARG A 772 35.99 -0.29 -21.16
C ARG A 772 36.66 -0.89 -22.40
N ARG A 773 35.95 -0.87 -23.54
CA ARG A 773 36.40 -1.37 -24.86
C ARG A 773 36.56 -0.28 -25.91
N GLY A 774 36.18 0.96 -25.58
CA GLY A 774 36.25 2.08 -26.52
C GLY A 774 35.04 2.20 -27.44
N ILE A 775 33.92 1.56 -27.09
CA ILE A 775 32.63 1.68 -27.78
C ILE A 775 31.83 2.79 -27.07
N GLY A 776 31.91 4.01 -27.60
CA GLY A 776 31.25 5.19 -27.03
C GLY A 776 29.79 5.36 -27.47
N GLU A 777 29.08 6.32 -26.86
CA GLU A 777 27.64 6.57 -27.14
C GLU A 777 27.34 6.80 -28.62
N LYS A 778 28.20 7.54 -29.35
CA LYS A 778 28.01 7.75 -30.80
C LYS A 778 27.99 6.44 -31.58
N SER A 779 28.90 5.51 -31.25
CA SER A 779 28.95 4.21 -31.90
C SER A 779 27.71 3.37 -31.57
N ILE A 780 27.25 3.43 -30.32
CA ILE A 780 26.02 2.76 -29.87
C ILE A 780 24.80 3.30 -30.62
N SER A 781 24.67 4.62 -30.74
CA SER A 781 23.56 5.24 -31.47
C SER A 781 23.52 4.83 -32.95
N SER A 782 24.68 4.79 -33.63
CA SER A 782 24.77 4.30 -35.02
C SER A 782 24.39 2.82 -35.15
N LEU A 783 24.80 1.99 -34.19
CA LEU A 783 24.44 0.56 -34.15
C LEU A 783 22.94 0.35 -33.96
N VAL A 784 22.32 1.08 -33.03
CA VAL A 784 20.87 1.03 -32.78
C VAL A 784 20.10 1.50 -34.01
N ALA A 785 20.55 2.59 -34.66
CA ALA A 785 19.93 3.09 -35.89
C ALA A 785 19.97 2.05 -37.02
N PHE A 786 21.13 1.40 -37.24
CA PHE A 786 21.27 0.35 -38.24
C PHE A 786 20.41 -0.88 -37.93
N ALA A 787 20.35 -1.30 -36.66
CA ALA A 787 19.50 -2.41 -36.22
C ALA A 787 18.02 -2.14 -36.53
N ASN A 788 17.55 -0.91 -36.24
CA ASN A 788 16.19 -0.47 -36.54
C ASN A 788 15.91 -0.40 -38.05
N GLU A 789 16.85 0.12 -38.86
CA GLU A 789 16.71 0.19 -40.32
C GLU A 789 16.57 -1.20 -40.96
N LYS A 790 17.42 -2.15 -40.52
CA LYS A 790 17.43 -3.52 -41.05
C LYS A 790 16.40 -4.44 -40.39
N ASN A 791 15.70 -3.96 -39.36
CA ASN A 791 14.75 -4.72 -38.55
C ASN A 791 15.35 -6.03 -38.01
N ILE A 792 16.58 -5.95 -37.49
CA ILE A 792 17.33 -7.04 -36.87
C ILE A 792 17.62 -6.73 -35.39
N SER A 793 18.02 -7.73 -34.61
CA SER A 793 18.43 -7.47 -33.21
C SER A 793 19.70 -6.61 -33.16
N ILE A 794 19.90 -5.86 -32.06
CA ILE A 794 21.13 -5.08 -31.89
C ILE A 794 22.34 -6.01 -31.92
N PHE A 795 22.24 -7.22 -31.35
CA PHE A 795 23.33 -8.20 -31.41
C PHE A 795 23.66 -8.63 -32.84
N ASP A 796 22.65 -8.85 -33.70
CA ASP A 796 22.88 -9.16 -35.12
C ASP A 796 23.48 -7.97 -35.88
N ALA A 797 23.11 -6.74 -35.50
CA ALA A 797 23.75 -5.53 -36.02
C ALA A 797 25.23 -5.44 -35.64
N LEU A 798 25.62 -5.88 -34.44
CA LEU A 798 27.04 -5.98 -34.06
C LEU A 798 27.80 -6.97 -34.96
N ALA A 799 27.18 -8.11 -35.32
CA ALA A 799 27.79 -9.09 -36.23
C ALA A 799 27.96 -8.53 -37.66
N LYS A 800 27.10 -7.58 -38.06
CA LYS A 800 27.14 -6.90 -39.36
C LYS A 800 27.78 -5.51 -39.31
N VAL A 801 28.53 -5.18 -38.25
CA VAL A 801 29.11 -3.84 -38.05
C VAL A 801 30.02 -3.37 -39.19
N ALA A 802 30.56 -4.30 -39.99
CA ALA A 802 31.33 -3.99 -41.19
C ALA A 802 30.53 -3.15 -42.21
N GLU A 803 29.22 -3.38 -42.32
CA GLU A 803 28.29 -2.72 -43.26
C GLU A 803 27.95 -1.27 -42.86
N ILE A 804 28.28 -0.85 -41.63
CA ILE A 804 27.96 0.50 -41.13
C ILE A 804 29.06 1.47 -41.55
N GLU A 805 28.80 2.37 -42.49
CA GLU A 805 29.82 3.29 -43.03
C GLU A 805 30.34 4.28 -41.99
N ASP A 806 29.48 4.78 -41.10
CA ASP A 806 29.77 5.85 -40.14
C ASP A 806 30.60 5.44 -38.90
N LEU A 807 31.04 4.18 -38.81
CA LEU A 807 31.80 3.67 -37.65
C LEU A 807 33.31 3.64 -37.93
N PRO A 808 34.16 4.22 -37.05
CA PRO A 808 35.61 4.10 -37.17
C PRO A 808 36.07 2.64 -37.19
N LEU A 809 37.09 2.30 -37.99
CA LEU A 809 37.62 0.94 -38.12
C LEU A 809 37.96 0.30 -36.76
N LYS A 810 38.50 1.10 -35.83
CA LYS A 810 38.77 0.65 -34.45
C LYS A 810 37.50 0.20 -33.72
N ALA A 811 36.41 0.95 -33.84
CA ALA A 811 35.12 0.63 -33.23
C ALA A 811 34.51 -0.64 -33.87
N LYS A 812 34.61 -0.77 -35.21
CA LYS A 812 34.18 -1.97 -35.93
C LYS A 812 34.89 -3.23 -35.41
N ASN A 813 36.22 -3.18 -35.33
CA ASN A 813 37.02 -4.32 -34.86
C ASN A 813 36.71 -4.66 -33.39
N THR A 814 36.57 -3.66 -32.51
CA THR A 814 36.21 -3.93 -31.10
C THR A 814 34.82 -4.53 -30.94
N THR A 815 33.87 -4.14 -31.80
CA THR A 815 32.52 -4.70 -31.82
C THR A 815 32.53 -6.16 -32.27
N LEU A 816 33.25 -6.50 -33.35
CA LEU A 816 33.40 -7.89 -33.80
C LEU A 816 34.03 -8.77 -32.72
N ASN A 817 35.10 -8.29 -32.08
CA ASN A 817 35.74 -9.02 -30.98
C ASN A 817 34.77 -9.28 -29.81
N PHE A 818 33.84 -8.36 -29.54
CA PHE A 818 32.80 -8.57 -28.53
C PHE A 818 31.79 -9.64 -28.96
N VAL A 819 31.37 -9.66 -30.23
CA VAL A 819 30.49 -10.70 -30.78
C VAL A 819 31.15 -12.08 -30.67
N ASP A 820 32.42 -12.19 -31.05
CA ASP A 820 33.19 -13.44 -30.95
C ASP A 820 33.29 -13.92 -29.50
N LEU A 821 33.58 -13.01 -28.57
CA LEU A 821 33.62 -13.29 -27.13
C LEU A 821 32.29 -13.84 -26.62
N ILE A 822 31.15 -13.22 -26.97
CA ILE A 822 29.84 -13.70 -26.54
C ILE A 822 29.53 -15.06 -27.16
N ASN A 823 29.82 -15.27 -28.44
CA ASN A 823 29.62 -16.56 -29.10
C ASN A 823 30.46 -17.68 -28.48
N GLU A 824 31.70 -17.38 -28.08
CA GLU A 824 32.56 -18.30 -27.35
C GLU A 824 31.96 -18.67 -25.97
N LEU A 825 31.51 -17.67 -25.20
CA LEU A 825 30.87 -17.89 -23.89
C LEU A 825 29.54 -18.66 -24.01
N ARG A 826 28.82 -18.48 -25.13
CA ARG A 826 27.64 -19.30 -25.45
C ARG A 826 27.99 -20.75 -25.70
N ALA A 827 29.07 -21.02 -26.44
CA ALA A 827 29.55 -22.38 -26.63
C ALA A 827 30.02 -23.03 -25.31
N ASP A 828 30.63 -22.24 -24.42
CA ASP A 828 31.01 -22.68 -23.06
C ASP A 828 29.78 -23.03 -22.22
N SER A 829 28.69 -22.26 -22.30
CA SER A 829 27.47 -22.48 -21.49
C SER A 829 26.80 -23.84 -21.74
N ALA A 830 27.05 -24.46 -22.89
CA ALA A 830 26.55 -25.79 -23.22
C ALA A 830 27.37 -26.92 -22.56
N LYS A 831 28.58 -26.62 -22.07
CA LYS A 831 29.54 -27.60 -21.55
C LYS A 831 29.85 -27.43 -20.06
N LEU A 832 29.77 -26.19 -19.57
CA LEU A 832 30.14 -25.80 -18.21
C LEU A 832 28.91 -25.72 -17.31
N ASN A 833 29.11 -25.98 -16.01
CA ASN A 833 28.11 -25.63 -14.99
C ASN A 833 28.06 -24.11 -14.77
N VAL A 834 27.11 -23.63 -13.95
CA VAL A 834 26.88 -22.18 -13.79
C VAL A 834 28.09 -21.50 -13.16
N THR A 835 28.73 -22.14 -12.19
CA THR A 835 29.93 -21.62 -11.53
C THR A 835 31.10 -21.50 -12.49
N GLU A 836 31.41 -22.55 -13.23
CA GLU A 836 32.50 -22.58 -14.22
C GLU A 836 32.26 -21.58 -15.34
N LEU A 837 31.01 -21.47 -15.81
CA LEU A 837 30.64 -20.46 -16.80
C LEU A 837 30.83 -19.04 -16.26
N THR A 838 30.42 -18.78 -15.02
CA THR A 838 30.60 -17.47 -14.37
C THR A 838 32.09 -17.14 -14.23
N LYS A 839 32.93 -18.11 -13.84
CA LYS A 839 34.39 -17.97 -13.81
C LYS A 839 34.97 -17.67 -15.20
N SER A 840 34.49 -18.36 -16.25
CA SER A 840 34.86 -18.11 -17.65
C SER A 840 34.50 -16.68 -18.10
N VAL A 841 33.28 -16.22 -17.80
CA VAL A 841 32.83 -14.85 -18.06
C VAL A 841 33.76 -13.84 -17.40
N LEU A 842 34.05 -14.00 -16.11
CA LEU A 842 34.88 -13.09 -15.33
C LEU A 842 36.32 -12.96 -15.85
N ASP A 843 36.89 -14.06 -16.36
CA ASP A 843 38.26 -14.10 -16.88
C ASP A 843 38.35 -13.61 -18.34
N LYS A 844 37.55 -14.18 -19.24
CA LYS A 844 37.58 -13.87 -20.69
C LYS A 844 37.15 -12.44 -21.00
N THR A 845 36.21 -11.88 -20.23
CA THR A 845 35.80 -10.46 -20.40
C THR A 845 36.84 -9.48 -19.85
N GLY A 846 37.76 -9.93 -19.01
CA GLY A 846 38.69 -9.09 -18.27
C GLY A 846 38.08 -8.33 -17.08
N TYR A 847 36.85 -8.66 -16.68
CA TYR A 847 36.12 -7.96 -15.61
C TYR A 847 36.87 -7.99 -14.27
N LEU A 848 37.43 -9.15 -13.89
CA LEU A 848 38.26 -9.27 -12.68
C LEU A 848 39.51 -8.39 -12.72
N ARG A 849 40.10 -8.18 -13.91
CA ARG A 849 41.30 -7.34 -14.07
C ARG A 849 40.93 -5.87 -13.89
N GLU A 850 39.81 -5.42 -14.48
CA GLU A 850 39.34 -4.04 -14.31
C GLU A 850 39.02 -3.71 -12.85
N LEU A 851 38.38 -4.64 -12.13
CA LEU A 851 38.14 -4.47 -10.70
C LEU A 851 39.45 -4.29 -9.94
N LYS A 852 40.47 -5.14 -10.17
CA LYS A 852 41.77 -5.07 -9.45
C LYS A 852 42.60 -3.81 -9.74
N VAL A 853 42.44 -3.17 -10.91
CA VAL A 853 43.23 -1.99 -11.31
C VAL A 853 42.80 -0.71 -10.57
N ILE A 854 41.56 -0.66 -10.06
CA ILE A 854 41.03 0.49 -9.33
C ILE A 854 41.51 0.38 -7.87
N ASN A 855 42.68 0.92 -7.49
CA ASN A 855 43.16 0.89 -6.10
C ASN A 855 42.41 1.89 -5.20
N SER A 856 41.20 1.54 -4.75
CA SER A 856 40.43 2.28 -3.73
C SER A 856 39.83 1.30 -2.70
N SER A 857 39.46 1.79 -1.51
CA SER A 857 38.79 0.96 -0.49
C SER A 857 37.51 0.29 -1.01
N GLN A 858 36.82 0.92 -1.97
CA GLN A 858 35.61 0.38 -2.62
C GLN A 858 35.88 -0.86 -3.50
N THR A 859 37.12 -1.08 -3.95
CA THR A 859 37.46 -2.19 -4.85
C THR A 859 37.58 -3.52 -4.13
N LEU A 860 38.08 -3.51 -2.89
CA LEU A 860 38.11 -4.70 -2.03
C LEU A 860 36.69 -5.23 -1.78
N ASP A 861 35.72 -4.34 -1.62
CA ASP A 861 34.33 -4.72 -1.37
C ASP A 861 33.64 -5.30 -2.61
N ARG A 862 33.90 -4.78 -3.82
CA ARG A 862 33.34 -5.36 -5.06
C ARG A 862 33.89 -6.75 -5.36
N SER A 863 35.18 -6.99 -5.13
CA SER A 863 35.76 -8.32 -5.35
C SER A 863 35.20 -9.35 -4.36
N LYS A 864 34.89 -8.95 -3.12
CA LYS A 864 34.18 -9.80 -2.15
C LYS A 864 32.78 -10.15 -2.65
N ASN A 865 32.06 -9.20 -3.25
CA ASN A 865 30.71 -9.44 -3.78
C ASN A 865 30.72 -10.46 -4.92
N ILE A 866 31.72 -10.40 -5.80
CA ILE A 866 31.91 -11.40 -6.87
C ILE A 866 32.19 -12.79 -6.28
N ASN A 867 33.04 -12.89 -5.25
CA ASN A 867 33.31 -14.17 -4.59
C ASN A 867 32.08 -14.74 -3.89
N GLU A 868 31.27 -13.88 -3.27
CA GLU A 868 29.98 -14.26 -2.70
C GLU A 868 29.04 -14.79 -3.80
N PHE A 869 29.03 -14.14 -4.97
CA PHE A 869 28.18 -14.55 -6.09
C PHE A 869 28.59 -15.93 -6.62
N LEU A 870 29.89 -16.21 -6.65
CA LEU A 870 30.39 -17.55 -6.98
C LEU A 870 29.99 -18.60 -5.93
N SER A 871 29.89 -18.22 -4.65
CA SER A 871 29.40 -19.12 -3.60
C SER A 871 27.91 -19.47 -3.80
N VAL A 872 27.12 -18.50 -4.28
CA VAL A 872 25.71 -18.71 -4.67
C VAL A 872 25.60 -19.65 -5.88
N THR A 873 26.44 -19.47 -6.91
CA THR A 873 26.44 -20.37 -8.08
C THR A 873 26.87 -21.79 -7.69
N GLU A 874 27.86 -21.92 -6.79
CA GLU A 874 28.33 -23.24 -6.31
C GLU A 874 27.22 -23.96 -5.55
N SER A 875 26.49 -23.25 -4.69
CA SER A 875 25.33 -23.79 -3.97
C SER A 875 24.24 -24.27 -4.94
N PHE A 876 23.98 -23.50 -6.01
CA PHE A 876 23.03 -23.88 -7.05
C PHE A 876 23.46 -25.14 -7.81
N ASP A 877 24.73 -25.25 -8.19
CA ASP A 877 25.25 -26.41 -8.91
C ASP A 877 25.27 -27.69 -8.03
N MET A 878 25.42 -27.56 -6.71
CA MET A 878 25.36 -28.68 -5.75
C MET A 878 23.93 -29.22 -5.54
N GLU A 879 22.93 -28.34 -5.57
CA GLU A 879 21.52 -28.74 -5.57
C GLU A 879 21.20 -29.39 -6.92
N LYS A 880 21.24 -30.74 -7.00
CA LYS A 880 21.04 -31.59 -8.22
C LYS A 880 19.74 -31.33 -9.02
N SER A 881 19.57 -30.11 -9.52
CA SER A 881 18.42 -29.56 -10.23
C SER A 881 18.89 -29.27 -11.65
N SER A 882 18.39 -30.00 -12.62
CA SER A 882 18.89 -30.06 -14.00
C SER A 882 18.55 -28.83 -14.86
N SER A 883 18.66 -27.61 -14.33
CA SER A 883 18.08 -26.40 -14.96
C SER A 883 19.12 -25.44 -15.58
N GLY A 884 20.43 -25.70 -15.43
CA GLY A 884 21.51 -24.92 -16.03
C GLY A 884 21.44 -23.41 -15.75
N ILE A 885 22.01 -22.60 -16.66
CA ILE A 885 22.01 -21.13 -16.55
C ILE A 885 20.60 -20.52 -16.50
N SER A 886 19.63 -21.09 -17.23
CA SER A 886 18.25 -20.58 -17.26
C SER A 886 17.59 -20.69 -15.89
N GLY A 887 17.68 -21.86 -15.25
CA GLY A 887 17.11 -22.05 -13.91
C GLY A 887 17.81 -21.21 -12.84
N PHE A 888 19.12 -20.96 -13.00
CA PHE A 888 19.84 -20.07 -12.10
C PHE A 888 19.34 -18.63 -12.21
N LEU A 889 19.24 -18.10 -13.43
CA LEU A 889 18.74 -16.74 -13.65
C LEU A 889 17.29 -16.57 -13.18
N GLU A 890 16.44 -17.58 -13.40
CA GLU A 890 15.08 -17.59 -12.85
C GLU A 890 15.08 -17.52 -11.33
N ARG A 891 15.88 -18.34 -10.66
CA ARG A 891 16.02 -18.32 -9.19
C ARG A 891 16.45 -16.94 -8.73
N VAL A 892 17.51 -16.38 -9.31
CA VAL A 892 18.03 -15.05 -8.94
C VAL A 892 16.96 -13.95 -9.11
N THR A 893 16.16 -14.01 -10.17
CA THR A 893 15.09 -13.01 -10.40
C THR A 893 13.86 -13.19 -9.51
N LEU A 894 13.52 -14.43 -9.15
CA LEU A 894 12.36 -14.75 -8.32
C LEU A 894 12.68 -14.75 -6.82
N VAL A 895 13.95 -14.79 -6.44
CA VAL A 895 14.41 -14.71 -5.05
C VAL A 895 13.91 -13.40 -4.46
N SER A 896 13.05 -13.55 -3.46
CA SER A 896 12.61 -12.47 -2.62
C SER A 896 13.66 -12.21 -1.55
N ASP A 897 13.66 -10.99 -1.02
CA ASP A 897 14.56 -10.55 0.06
C ASP A 897 14.55 -11.48 1.30
N LEU A 898 13.51 -12.33 1.44
CA LEU A 898 13.30 -13.29 2.52
C LEU A 898 13.98 -14.64 2.35
N ASP A 899 14.39 -14.98 1.12
CA ASP A 899 14.88 -16.31 0.77
C ASP A 899 16.38 -16.49 1.05
N GLU A 900 17.10 -15.41 1.39
CA GLU A 900 18.53 -15.43 1.77
C GLU A 900 18.76 -15.77 3.26
N ILE A 901 17.69 -16.05 4.02
CA ILE A 901 17.77 -16.35 5.46
C ILE A 901 18.20 -17.81 5.67
N ASP A 902 19.51 -18.08 5.77
CA ASP A 902 20.01 -19.39 6.21
C ASP A 902 19.74 -19.59 7.71
N GLU A 903 18.89 -20.56 8.06
CA GLU A 903 18.54 -20.91 9.44
C GLU A 903 19.67 -21.66 10.17
N LYS A 904 20.67 -22.19 9.45
CA LYS A 904 21.78 -22.94 10.05
C LYS A 904 22.87 -22.04 10.64
N GLN A 905 22.95 -20.79 10.19
CA GLN A 905 23.89 -19.83 10.73
C GLN A 905 23.36 -19.21 12.02
N ASN A 906 24.14 -19.33 13.11
CA ASN A 906 23.85 -18.72 14.39
C ASN A 906 24.11 -17.19 14.33
N SER A 907 23.18 -16.44 13.76
CA SER A 907 23.29 -14.99 13.55
C SER A 907 21.97 -14.25 13.84
N VAL A 908 22.09 -13.00 14.30
CA VAL A 908 20.93 -12.12 14.54
C VAL A 908 20.29 -11.73 13.21
N THR A 909 18.97 -11.79 13.11
CA THR A 909 18.27 -11.47 11.86
C THR A 909 17.81 -10.01 11.83
N LEU A 910 18.25 -9.23 10.85
CA LEU A 910 17.88 -7.82 10.66
C LEU A 910 16.91 -7.72 9.47
N MET A 911 15.75 -7.09 9.65
CA MET A 911 14.76 -7.00 8.57
C MET A 911 13.82 -5.80 8.68
N THR A 912 13.18 -5.46 7.57
CA THR A 912 12.05 -4.51 7.61
C THR A 912 10.79 -5.15 8.20
N PHE A 913 9.88 -4.35 8.75
CA PHE A 913 8.57 -4.86 9.20
C PHE A 913 7.79 -5.62 8.11
N HIS A 914 7.89 -5.19 6.84
CA HIS A 914 7.22 -5.84 5.71
C HIS A 914 7.79 -7.25 5.45
N ALA A 915 9.12 -7.36 5.50
CA ALA A 915 9.83 -8.62 5.37
C ALA A 915 9.46 -9.60 6.50
N ALA A 916 9.08 -9.11 7.68
CA ALA A 916 8.74 -9.99 8.80
C ALA A 916 7.46 -10.84 8.60
N LYS A 917 6.61 -10.53 7.61
CA LYS A 917 5.34 -11.27 7.38
C LYS A 917 5.60 -12.75 7.12
N GLY A 918 4.88 -13.60 7.84
CA GLY A 918 5.03 -15.07 7.79
C GLY A 918 6.06 -15.63 8.76
N LEU A 919 6.97 -14.81 9.30
CA LEU A 919 8.03 -15.27 10.20
C LEU A 919 7.62 -15.30 11.67
N GLU A 920 8.44 -15.92 12.50
CA GLU A 920 8.31 -15.93 13.95
C GLU A 920 9.67 -16.11 14.63
N PHE A 921 9.89 -15.40 15.73
CA PHE A 921 11.14 -15.44 16.50
C PHE A 921 10.82 -15.52 18.00
N PRO A 922 11.63 -16.24 18.80
CA PRO A 922 11.53 -16.20 20.25
C PRO A 922 11.57 -14.77 20.80
N VAL A 923 12.54 -13.96 20.34
CA VAL A 923 12.77 -12.60 20.83
C VAL A 923 12.82 -11.61 19.67
N VAL A 924 12.03 -10.54 19.76
CA VAL A 924 11.96 -9.47 18.75
C VAL A 924 12.29 -8.12 19.37
N PHE A 925 13.12 -7.34 18.66
CA PHE A 925 13.40 -5.93 18.93
C PHE A 925 12.80 -5.09 17.80
N MET A 926 11.85 -4.21 18.13
CA MET A 926 11.28 -3.21 17.22
C MET A 926 12.01 -1.89 17.44
N LEU A 927 12.84 -1.49 16.48
CA LEU A 927 13.73 -0.33 16.55
C LEU A 927 13.17 0.86 15.76
N GLY A 928 13.49 2.07 16.22
CA GLY A 928 13.06 3.33 15.60
C GLY A 928 11.55 3.53 15.68
N MET A 929 10.97 3.21 16.84
CA MET A 929 9.55 3.40 17.14
C MET A 929 9.25 4.88 17.43
N GLU A 930 9.48 5.71 16.43
CA GLU A 930 9.40 7.17 16.45
C GLU A 930 8.36 7.64 15.42
N GLU A 931 7.58 8.67 15.72
CA GLU A 931 6.75 9.34 14.71
C GLU A 931 7.62 9.80 13.54
N LYS A 932 7.05 9.84 12.33
CA LYS A 932 7.73 10.14 11.05
C LYS A 932 8.71 9.07 10.57
N LEU A 933 9.17 8.17 11.44
CA LEU A 933 9.95 7.01 11.05
C LEU A 933 9.06 5.76 10.97
N PHE A 934 8.33 5.46 12.04
CA PHE A 934 7.30 4.44 12.09
C PHE A 934 6.15 4.86 13.02
N PRO A 935 5.07 5.47 12.49
CA PRO A 935 4.70 5.52 11.06
C PRO A 935 5.58 6.45 10.19
N HIS A 936 5.83 6.07 8.92
CA HIS A 936 6.75 6.79 8.00
C HIS A 936 6.24 8.15 7.47
N GLU A 937 7.13 9.15 7.31
CA GLU A 937 6.88 10.56 6.90
C GLU A 937 6.49 10.78 5.43
N HIS A 938 6.04 9.77 4.68
CA HIS A 938 5.41 10.04 3.35
C HIS A 938 3.98 10.60 3.49
N SER A 939 3.74 11.31 4.59
CA SER A 939 2.55 12.04 5.02
C SER A 939 2.34 13.34 4.23
N SER A 940 2.66 13.33 2.94
CA SER A 940 2.39 14.45 2.02
C SER A 940 1.82 14.00 0.67
N ASP A 941 1.61 12.69 0.46
CA ASP A 941 0.83 12.15 -0.66
C ASP A 941 -0.55 11.70 -0.12
N GLU A 942 -1.63 12.12 -0.79
CA GLU A 942 -3.05 11.97 -0.39
C GLU A 942 -3.56 10.51 -0.31
N ASN A 943 -2.70 9.49 -0.34
CA ASN A 943 -3.05 8.06 -0.34
C ASN A 943 -2.37 7.24 0.78
N TYR A 944 -1.96 7.87 1.89
CA TYR A 944 -1.23 7.19 2.95
C TYR A 944 -2.14 6.73 4.11
N ASP A 945 -2.43 5.42 4.16
CA ASP A 945 -3.31 4.78 5.14
C ASP A 945 -2.54 4.48 6.46
N ILE A 946 -2.79 5.27 7.53
CA ILE A 946 -2.24 4.99 8.87
C ILE A 946 -2.66 3.62 9.40
N ALA A 947 -3.82 3.12 8.95
CA ALA A 947 -4.28 1.80 9.31
C ALA A 947 -3.40 0.71 8.68
N GLU A 948 -2.79 0.95 7.52
CA GLU A 948 -1.80 0.03 6.95
C GLU A 948 -0.52 -0.01 7.78
N GLU A 949 0.00 1.13 8.23
CA GLU A 949 1.18 1.17 9.10
C GLU A 949 0.91 0.51 10.47
N ARG A 950 -0.33 0.63 10.97
CA ARG A 950 -0.73 -0.06 12.19
C ARG A 950 -0.93 -1.56 11.98
N ARG A 951 -1.45 -2.00 10.82
CA ARG A 951 -1.46 -3.43 10.41
C ARG A 951 -0.04 -3.96 10.37
N LEU A 952 0.89 -3.16 9.86
CA LEU A 952 2.31 -3.49 9.81
C LEU A 952 2.92 -3.60 11.22
N CYS A 953 2.57 -2.70 12.14
CA CYS A 953 2.99 -2.74 13.55
C CYS A 953 2.47 -4.01 14.24
N TYR A 954 1.18 -4.31 14.08
CA TYR A 954 0.56 -5.54 14.55
C TYR A 954 1.25 -6.80 14.00
N VAL A 955 1.59 -6.81 12.70
CA VAL A 955 2.36 -7.91 12.11
C VAL A 955 3.70 -8.05 12.83
N GLY A 956 4.44 -6.95 13.04
CA GLY A 956 5.70 -6.92 13.77
C GLY A 956 5.60 -7.50 15.19
N MET A 957 4.63 -7.03 15.99
CA MET A 957 4.41 -7.52 17.35
C MET A 957 4.07 -9.02 17.38
N THR A 958 3.22 -9.48 16.46
CA THR A 958 2.79 -10.88 16.37
C THR A 958 3.82 -11.83 15.74
N ARG A 959 5.04 -11.36 15.45
CA ARG A 959 6.19 -12.24 15.13
C ARG A 959 6.90 -12.72 16.40
N ALA A 960 6.77 -12.00 17.50
CA ALA A 960 7.37 -12.36 18.77
C ALA A 960 6.61 -13.52 19.42
N ARG A 961 7.34 -14.57 19.80
CA ARG A 961 6.78 -15.73 20.51
C ARG A 961 6.82 -15.52 22.02
N GLU A 962 7.95 -15.09 22.54
CA GLU A 962 8.22 -15.07 23.99
C GLU A 962 8.46 -13.66 24.54
N ARG A 963 9.35 -12.88 23.90
CA ARG A 963 9.77 -11.55 24.38
C ARG A 963 9.68 -10.50 23.26
N LEU A 964 9.16 -9.32 23.61
CA LEU A 964 9.07 -8.16 22.72
C LEU A 964 9.67 -6.91 23.37
N TYR A 965 10.64 -6.31 22.68
CA TYR A 965 11.26 -5.05 23.04
C TYR A 965 10.89 -3.98 22.01
N ILE A 966 10.47 -2.81 22.46
CA ILE A 966 10.10 -1.66 21.63
C ILE A 966 11.05 -0.52 22.03
N ILE A 967 11.82 -0.01 21.08
CA ILE A 967 12.87 0.98 21.36
C ILE A 967 12.65 2.21 20.49
N HIS A 968 12.76 3.38 21.11
CA HIS A 968 12.72 4.68 20.44
C HIS A 968 13.88 5.56 20.92
N THR A 969 14.21 6.60 20.17
CA THR A 969 15.32 7.50 20.50
C THR A 969 14.86 8.94 20.75
N LYS A 970 15.58 9.68 21.61
CA LYS A 970 15.36 11.13 21.79
C LYS A 970 15.77 11.92 20.56
N GLN A 971 16.90 11.56 19.94
CA GLN A 971 17.38 12.22 18.71
C GLN A 971 17.97 11.18 17.75
N ARG A 972 17.74 11.35 16.45
CA ARG A 972 18.26 10.47 15.41
C ARG A 972 18.94 11.25 14.29
N ARG A 973 20.07 10.76 13.80
CA ARG A 973 20.67 11.30 12.58
C ARG A 973 20.09 10.63 11.32
N ILE A 974 19.45 11.41 10.45
CA ILE A 974 18.89 10.94 9.16
C ILE A 974 19.47 11.82 8.04
N PHE A 975 20.09 11.21 7.03
CA PHE A 975 20.74 11.90 5.89
C PHE A 975 21.71 13.03 6.26
N GLY A 976 22.37 12.92 7.42
CA GLY A 976 23.38 13.89 7.88
C GLY A 976 22.84 14.95 8.84
N SER A 977 21.52 15.15 8.90
CA SER A 977 20.83 16.07 9.83
C SER A 977 20.34 15.33 11.08
N VAL A 978 20.27 16.03 12.22
CA VAL A 978 19.75 15.49 13.48
C VAL A 978 18.28 15.87 13.62
N PHE A 979 17.43 14.90 13.89
CA PHE A 979 16.00 15.04 14.11
C PHE A 979 15.63 14.62 15.53
N THR A 980 14.65 15.31 16.11
CA THR A 980 14.03 14.99 17.40
C THR A 980 12.59 14.62 17.10
N ASN A 981 12.30 13.32 17.07
CA ASN A 981 10.97 12.81 16.75
C ASN A 981 10.24 12.40 18.04
N PRO A 982 8.92 12.65 18.15
CA PRO A 982 8.11 12.06 19.22
C PRO A 982 8.14 10.53 19.19
N VAL A 983 7.84 9.89 20.32
CA VAL A 983 7.61 8.43 20.37
C VAL A 983 6.43 8.06 19.45
N SER A 984 6.54 6.92 18.77
CA SER A 984 5.49 6.42 17.89
C SER A 984 4.17 6.25 18.66
N ARG A 985 3.06 6.70 18.05
CA ARG A 985 1.71 6.50 18.58
C ARG A 985 1.38 5.03 18.88
N PHE A 986 1.98 4.09 18.16
CA PHE A 986 1.75 2.66 18.40
C PHE A 986 2.25 2.19 19.77
N VAL A 987 3.22 2.89 20.36
CA VAL A 987 3.69 2.61 21.72
C VAL A 987 2.66 3.06 22.74
N SER A 988 2.07 4.24 22.56
CA SER A 988 1.00 4.77 23.43
C SER A 988 -0.33 4.02 23.31
N GLU A 989 -0.53 3.26 22.24
CA GLU A 989 -1.71 2.41 22.04
C GLU A 989 -1.65 1.11 22.86
N ILE A 990 -0.50 0.78 23.48
CA ILE A 990 -0.34 -0.41 24.33
C ILE A 990 -0.73 -0.06 25.78
N PRO A 991 -1.57 -0.87 26.46
CA PRO A 991 -1.92 -0.61 27.85
C PRO A 991 -0.70 -0.62 28.79
N ASP A 992 -0.59 0.38 29.67
CA ASP A 992 0.49 0.50 30.66
C ASP A 992 0.66 -0.75 31.54
N SER A 993 -0.44 -1.46 31.81
CA SER A 993 -0.41 -2.70 32.58
C SER A 993 0.46 -3.80 31.93
N LEU A 994 0.63 -3.77 30.61
CA LEU A 994 1.40 -4.73 29.81
C LEU A 994 2.82 -4.26 29.50
N VAL A 995 3.19 -3.04 29.89
CA VAL A 995 4.46 -2.39 29.55
C VAL A 995 5.36 -2.24 30.78
N ILE A 996 6.67 -2.34 30.56
CA ILE A 996 7.71 -1.90 31.49
C ILE A 996 8.51 -0.81 30.76
N ASN A 997 8.37 0.44 31.22
CA ASN A 997 9.13 1.57 30.71
C ASN A 997 10.50 1.62 31.40
N ILE A 998 11.56 1.77 30.62
CA ILE A 998 12.94 1.95 31.09
C ILE A 998 13.48 3.23 30.47
N SER A 999 13.93 4.16 31.30
CA SER A 999 14.57 5.39 30.85
C SER A 999 16.09 5.33 31.03
N CYS A 1000 16.83 6.05 30.18
CA CYS A 1000 18.28 6.20 30.30
C CYS A 1000 18.72 6.80 31.66
N GLU A 1001 17.87 7.58 32.33
CA GLU A 1001 18.14 8.17 33.65
C GLU A 1001 18.05 7.14 34.79
N GLU A 1002 17.14 6.17 34.69
CA GLU A 1002 16.99 5.08 35.67
C GLU A 1002 18.12 4.05 35.58
N GLU A 1003 18.66 3.79 34.38
CA GLU A 1003 19.88 3.01 34.18
C GLU A 1003 21.10 3.67 34.85
N PHE A 1004 21.20 5.00 34.75
CA PHE A 1004 22.23 5.77 35.45
C PHE A 1004 22.04 5.70 36.97
N LEU A 1005 20.82 5.89 37.49
CA LEU A 1005 20.50 5.86 38.93
C LEU A 1005 20.59 4.48 39.59
N SER A 1006 20.48 3.40 38.82
CA SER A 1006 20.68 2.02 39.27
C SER A 1006 22.14 1.58 39.22
N SER A 1007 22.96 2.22 38.38
CA SER A 1007 24.41 2.02 38.34
C SER A 1007 25.19 2.76 39.45
N VAL A 1008 24.55 3.70 40.16
CA VAL A 1008 25.17 4.48 41.25
C VAL A 1008 24.93 3.81 42.62
N PRO A 1009 25.98 3.47 43.40
CA PRO A 1009 25.85 2.85 44.72
C PRO A 1009 25.03 3.71 45.71
N GLN A 1010 24.21 3.05 46.54
CA GLN A 1010 23.25 3.66 47.49
C GLN A 1010 23.81 4.80 48.35
N MET A 1011 25.11 4.79 48.61
CA MET A 1011 25.80 5.72 49.51
C MET A 1011 25.86 7.18 49.00
N ASN A 1012 25.60 7.43 47.70
CA ASN A 1012 25.66 8.78 47.10
C ASN A 1012 24.29 9.42 46.80
N ARG A 1013 23.16 8.72 47.05
CA ARG A 1013 21.82 9.28 46.77
C ARG A 1013 21.47 10.49 47.66
N HIS A 1014 22.04 10.58 48.86
CA HIS A 1014 21.70 11.62 49.85
C HIS A 1014 22.38 12.98 49.65
N LYS A 1015 23.37 13.12 48.76
CA LYS A 1015 24.02 14.42 48.50
C LYS A 1015 23.36 15.26 47.41
N ILE A 1016 22.58 14.65 46.52
CA ILE A 1016 21.97 15.34 45.38
C ILE A 1016 20.65 16.05 45.77
N PHE A 1017 19.95 15.56 46.80
CA PHE A 1017 18.63 16.08 47.23
C PHE A 1017 18.65 17.32 48.14
N ARG A 1018 19.82 17.91 48.45
CA ARG A 1018 19.93 19.03 49.42
C ARG A 1018 20.17 20.42 48.81
N ALA A 1019 20.18 20.55 47.48
CA ALA A 1019 20.45 21.83 46.80
C ALA A 1019 19.20 22.61 46.35
N GLY A 1020 17.98 22.15 46.68
CA GLY A 1020 16.76 22.78 46.18
C GLY A 1020 15.64 22.89 47.21
N ALA A 1021 15.82 23.70 48.26
CA ALA A 1021 14.70 24.18 49.08
C ALA A 1021 15.11 25.37 49.97
N THR A 1022 14.75 26.60 49.56
CA THR A 1022 14.42 27.83 50.33
C THR A 1022 14.44 29.01 49.33
N HIS A 1023 13.52 29.96 49.20
CA HIS A 1023 12.42 30.48 50.02
C HIS A 1023 11.39 31.22 49.10
N ARG A 1024 10.17 31.43 49.60
CA ARG A 1024 9.01 32.12 49.00
C ARG A 1024 9.10 33.66 49.02
N GLU A 1025 8.39 34.24 48.04
CA GLU A 1025 7.78 35.59 47.82
C GLU A 1025 7.64 36.57 49.01
N ASP A 1026 8.03 37.86 48.82
CA ASP A 1026 7.14 39.04 48.61
C ASP A 1026 7.83 40.41 48.89
N ASP A 1027 7.57 41.36 47.98
CA ASP A 1027 7.47 42.84 48.05
C ASP A 1027 8.53 43.83 48.64
N ASP A 1028 8.76 44.88 47.83
CA ASP A 1028 8.79 46.33 48.13
C ASP A 1028 10.10 47.17 48.20
N ASP A 1029 10.09 48.20 47.35
CA ASP A 1029 10.67 49.56 47.36
C ASP A 1029 12.07 49.95 47.92
N GLY A 1030 12.76 50.80 47.14
CA GLY A 1030 13.32 52.06 47.68
C GLY A 1030 14.84 52.34 47.59
N TYR A 1031 15.25 53.14 46.59
CA TYR A 1031 16.23 54.25 46.59
C TYR A 1031 17.50 54.27 47.49
N GLY A 1032 18.67 54.54 46.85
CA GLY A 1032 19.43 55.78 47.15
C GLY A 1032 20.85 55.74 47.77
N ALA A 1033 21.87 55.57 46.92
CA ALA A 1033 23.00 56.50 46.67
C ALA A 1033 24.11 56.87 47.72
N ARG A 1034 25.37 56.86 47.19
CA ARG A 1034 26.58 57.72 47.43
C ARG A 1034 27.55 57.35 48.58
N ASP A 1035 28.90 57.50 48.49
CA ASP A 1035 29.88 57.86 47.45
C ASP A 1035 31.32 57.77 48.06
N LEU A 1036 32.35 57.74 47.18
CA LEU A 1036 33.78 58.16 47.32
C LEU A 1036 34.91 57.16 47.72
N GLY A 1037 35.85 56.95 46.77
CA GLY A 1037 37.21 56.35 46.92
C GLY A 1037 38.29 57.38 47.34
N PRO A 1038 39.60 57.32 46.93
CA PRO A 1038 40.30 56.44 45.96
C PRO A 1038 41.67 55.85 46.43
N ASP A 1039 42.26 54.85 45.74
CA ASP A 1039 43.63 54.90 45.16
C ASP A 1039 43.99 53.66 44.29
N ALA A 1040 45.02 53.81 43.45
CA ALA A 1040 45.16 53.19 42.13
C ALA A 1040 45.93 51.85 42.03
N SER A 1041 45.35 50.91 41.26
CA SER A 1041 46.07 49.96 40.40
C SER A 1041 45.27 49.70 39.12
N LYS A 1042 45.74 50.27 38.00
CA LYS A 1042 45.06 50.29 36.69
C LYS A 1042 45.31 49.02 35.88
N ARG A 1043 44.29 48.16 35.76
CA ARG A 1043 43.48 47.94 34.53
C ARG A 1043 42.62 46.67 34.69
N SER A 1044 41.56 46.83 35.46
CA SER A 1044 40.28 46.11 35.42
C SER A 1044 39.21 47.21 35.46
N ALA A 1045 38.02 47.17 34.88
CA ALA A 1045 37.17 46.08 34.41
C ALA A 1045 36.08 46.63 33.47
N SER A 1046 35.32 45.70 32.89
CA SER A 1046 33.91 45.77 32.44
C SER A 1046 33.36 47.08 31.87
N ALA A 1047 33.08 47.06 30.56
CA ALA A 1047 32.08 47.92 29.96
C ALA A 1047 30.75 47.14 29.84
N THR A 1048 29.72 47.78 30.35
CA THR A 1048 28.32 47.66 29.94
C THR A 1048 28.13 47.80 28.43
N THR A 1049 26.90 47.53 28.00
CA THR A 1049 26.23 47.98 26.77
C THR A 1049 26.65 47.33 25.45
N ASP A 1050 25.63 46.69 24.87
CA ASP A 1050 25.25 46.72 23.46
C ASP A 1050 26.02 45.91 22.41
N SER A 1051 25.21 45.40 21.49
CA SER A 1051 25.48 44.75 20.21
C SER A 1051 25.85 43.25 20.23
N HIS A 1052 24.84 42.39 20.12
CA HIS A 1052 24.98 41.26 19.20
C HIS A 1052 25.07 41.85 17.79
N GLY A 1053 26.31 42.12 17.35
CA GLY A 1053 26.61 42.60 16.01
C GLY A 1053 26.16 41.58 14.96
N GLU A 1054 25.46 42.07 13.95
CA GLU A 1054 25.08 41.31 12.77
C GLU A 1054 26.34 40.75 12.08
N GLU A 1055 26.28 39.50 11.64
CA GLU A 1055 27.32 38.88 10.82
C GLU A 1055 27.48 39.71 9.51
N LEU A 1056 28.60 40.44 9.43
CA LEU A 1056 28.94 41.33 8.33
C LEU A 1056 30.18 40.81 7.61
N ALA A 1057 30.09 40.69 6.28
CA ALA A 1057 31.21 40.33 5.43
C ALA A 1057 31.58 41.49 4.50
N GLU A 1058 32.88 41.77 4.35
CA GLU A 1058 33.37 42.92 3.57
C GLU A 1058 34.29 42.47 2.43
N PHE A 1059 33.93 42.81 1.20
CA PHE A 1059 34.73 42.50 0.00
C PHE A 1059 34.69 43.67 -0.99
N GLY A 1060 35.85 44.09 -1.49
CA GLY A 1060 35.94 45.18 -2.47
C GLY A 1060 35.42 46.55 -1.97
N GLY A 1061 35.40 46.78 -0.66
CA GLY A 1061 34.86 47.99 -0.04
C GLY A 1061 33.33 48.01 0.12
N VAL A 1062 32.65 46.90 -0.16
CA VAL A 1062 31.20 46.74 0.03
C VAL A 1062 30.93 45.74 1.17
N THR A 1063 30.04 46.10 2.09
CA THR A 1063 29.63 45.27 3.22
C THR A 1063 28.29 44.57 2.95
N PHE A 1064 28.27 43.26 3.19
CA PHE A 1064 27.13 42.37 3.05
C PHE A 1064 26.72 41.84 4.43
N ALA A 1065 25.47 42.08 4.79
CA ALA A 1065 24.80 41.67 6.01
C ALA A 1065 23.67 40.68 5.70
N LYS A 1066 23.25 39.92 6.71
CA LYS A 1066 22.04 39.10 6.61
C LYS A 1066 20.83 39.96 6.23
N ASN A 1067 19.99 39.43 5.34
CA ASN A 1067 18.84 40.05 4.68
C ASN A 1067 19.14 41.13 3.63
N ASP A 1068 20.40 41.41 3.31
CA ASP A 1068 20.71 42.29 2.18
C ASP A 1068 20.20 41.71 0.87
N ARG A 1069 19.63 42.58 0.03
CA ARG A 1069 19.33 42.23 -1.35
C ARG A 1069 20.58 42.41 -2.20
N VAL A 1070 20.89 41.37 -2.95
CA VAL A 1070 22.07 41.30 -3.80
C VAL A 1070 21.69 40.80 -5.18
N LYS A 1071 22.43 41.22 -6.20
CA LYS A 1071 22.30 40.73 -7.56
C LYS A 1071 23.56 39.98 -7.95
N HIS A 1072 23.37 38.78 -8.48
CA HIS A 1072 24.43 38.06 -9.19
C HIS A 1072 24.14 38.08 -10.69
N SER A 1073 25.19 38.26 -11.51
CA SER A 1073 25.07 38.35 -12.97
C SER A 1073 24.39 37.13 -13.61
N MET A 1074 24.58 35.93 -13.05
CA MET A 1074 24.02 34.68 -13.57
C MET A 1074 22.70 34.26 -12.89
N TRP A 1075 22.55 34.52 -11.58
CA TRP A 1075 21.44 33.95 -10.78
C TRP A 1075 20.37 34.97 -10.41
N GLY A 1076 20.54 36.23 -10.81
CA GLY A 1076 19.57 37.29 -10.59
C GLY A 1076 19.58 37.79 -9.14
N ILE A 1077 18.43 38.26 -8.68
CA ILE A 1077 18.28 38.89 -7.37
C ILE A 1077 18.09 37.81 -6.30
N GLY A 1078 18.81 37.95 -5.19
CA GLY A 1078 18.73 37.08 -4.04
C GLY A 1078 18.84 37.85 -2.73
N VAL A 1079 18.58 37.15 -1.63
CA VAL A 1079 18.67 37.68 -0.28
C VAL A 1079 19.79 36.95 0.47
N VAL A 1080 20.70 37.70 1.07
CA VAL A 1080 21.79 37.16 1.88
C VAL A 1080 21.20 36.51 3.14
N LEU A 1081 21.50 35.24 3.36
CA LEU A 1081 21.07 34.49 4.54
C LEU A 1081 22.14 34.49 5.64
N GLU A 1082 23.42 34.46 5.24
CA GLU A 1082 24.59 34.44 6.12
C GLU A 1082 25.75 35.13 5.38
N ALA A 1083 26.56 35.93 6.09
CA ALA A 1083 27.72 36.60 5.52
C ALA A 1083 28.88 36.57 6.52
N THR A 1084 29.96 35.88 6.18
CA THR A 1084 31.11 35.68 7.09
C THR A 1084 32.45 35.87 6.36
N GLY A 1085 33.43 36.48 7.04
CA GLY A 1085 34.79 36.67 6.52
C GLY A 1085 35.05 38.09 5.99
N ARG A 1086 36.31 38.39 5.66
CA ARG A 1086 36.75 39.69 5.10
C ARG A 1086 37.77 39.48 3.99
N GLY A 1087 37.78 40.36 3.00
CA GLY A 1087 38.70 40.27 1.87
C GLY A 1087 38.52 38.99 1.05
N ASP A 1088 39.61 38.41 0.56
CA ASP A 1088 39.57 37.29 -0.39
C ASP A 1088 38.90 35.99 0.12
N GLU A 1089 38.72 35.84 1.43
CA GLU A 1089 38.04 34.70 2.06
C GLU A 1089 36.55 34.99 2.39
N CYS A 1090 36.02 36.13 1.93
CA CYS A 1090 34.64 36.54 2.18
C CYS A 1090 33.64 35.57 1.55
N LEU A 1091 32.79 34.97 2.38
CA LEU A 1091 31.85 33.92 2.01
C LEU A 1091 30.42 34.34 2.38
N VAL A 1092 29.54 34.36 1.37
CA VAL A 1092 28.15 34.81 1.51
C VAL A 1092 27.21 33.72 1.03
N LYS A 1093 26.24 33.35 1.87
CA LYS A 1093 25.14 32.45 1.52
C LYS A 1093 23.95 33.30 1.05
N VAL A 1094 23.49 33.10 -0.17
CA VAL A 1094 22.39 33.87 -0.77
C VAL A 1094 21.29 32.92 -1.24
N ASN A 1095 20.03 33.26 -0.96
CA ASN A 1095 18.88 32.59 -1.57
C ASN A 1095 18.41 33.38 -2.79
N PHE A 1096 18.65 32.84 -3.98
CA PHE A 1096 18.23 33.44 -5.25
C PHE A 1096 16.83 32.98 -5.62
N MET A 1097 15.96 33.90 -6.05
CA MET A 1097 14.54 33.59 -6.33
C MET A 1097 14.34 32.47 -7.35
N ASN A 1098 15.24 32.34 -8.34
CA ASN A 1098 15.07 31.39 -9.45
C ASN A 1098 15.83 30.07 -9.26
N VAL A 1099 16.77 30.00 -8.31
CA VAL A 1099 17.75 28.89 -8.24
C VAL A 1099 17.99 28.37 -6.82
N GLY A 1100 17.34 28.98 -5.82
CA GLY A 1100 17.45 28.61 -4.41
C GLY A 1100 18.77 29.06 -3.76
N GLU A 1101 19.15 28.38 -2.67
CA GLU A 1101 20.31 28.75 -1.85
C GLU A 1101 21.65 28.40 -2.50
N LYS A 1102 22.58 29.35 -2.49
CA LYS A 1102 23.98 29.18 -2.93
C LYS A 1102 24.94 29.78 -1.92
N LYS A 1103 26.04 29.08 -1.62
CA LYS A 1103 27.19 29.61 -0.87
C LYS A 1103 28.26 30.08 -1.86
N LEU A 1104 28.65 31.35 -1.76
CA LEU A 1104 29.52 32.03 -2.71
C LEU A 1104 30.75 32.59 -2.01
N LEU A 1105 31.93 32.37 -2.59
CA LEU A 1105 33.15 33.10 -2.22
C LEU A 1105 33.25 34.33 -3.12
N LEU A 1106 33.16 35.54 -2.56
CA LEU A 1106 32.95 36.76 -3.37
C LEU A 1106 34.09 37.08 -4.34
N LYS A 1107 35.29 36.55 -4.09
CA LYS A 1107 36.42 36.63 -5.02
C LYS A 1107 36.16 35.97 -6.38
N TYR A 1108 35.40 34.88 -6.42
CA TYR A 1108 35.10 34.14 -7.64
C TYR A 1108 33.69 34.41 -8.19
N ALA A 1109 32.78 34.84 -7.33
CA ALA A 1109 31.40 35.15 -7.67
C ALA A 1109 30.99 36.48 -7.01
N PRO A 1110 31.42 37.62 -7.58
CA PRO A 1110 31.13 38.93 -7.02
C PRO A 1110 29.63 39.23 -7.04
N LEU A 1111 29.16 39.96 -6.04
CA LEU A 1111 27.76 40.35 -5.87
C LEU A 1111 27.65 41.87 -5.85
N ASP A 1112 26.63 42.40 -6.51
CA ASP A 1112 26.27 43.81 -6.40
C ASP A 1112 25.16 43.94 -5.35
N LYS A 1113 25.39 44.76 -4.32
CA LYS A 1113 24.35 45.08 -3.33
C LYS A 1113 23.33 46.05 -3.94
N ILE A 1114 22.04 45.74 -3.79
CA ILE A 1114 20.91 46.52 -4.36
C ILE A 1114 20.31 47.45 -3.32
#